data_AF-A0A8T3A566-F1
#
_entry.id   AF-A0A8T3A566-F1
#
_cell.length_a   1.000
_cell.length_b   1.000
_cell.length_c   1.000
_cell.angle_alpha   90.00
_cell.angle_beta   90.00
_cell.angle_gamma   90.00
#
_symmetry.space_group_name_H-M   'P 1'
#
loop_
_entity.id
_entity.type
_entity.pdbx_description
1 polymer ?
#
loop_
_entity_poly.entity_id
_entity_poly.type
_entity_poly.pdbx_seq_one_letter_code
_entity_poly.pdbx_strand_id
1 'polypeptide(L)'
;MLNENEPPLPRERAAAVITEEQRLRITSNFRAAKALLARKRPLDSTSPARSPKCSAMDGSNLRSFPVVRVPLSDINNRLGFRNGFSTPVKPLGICQFQRKDTTPSSSSILDEELDDSFLEEVDTICEQLSFVKKEKPNTEREGDDGMEAEGNSSFIEAVRCDEMTKKYHDYFQSLNDAQREAACSNISVPLMIVAGPGSGKTSTMVGRVLTLLKEGICPANILAMTFTIAAASEMRDRIGTVVGKAIAKELAISTFHSFCLQLCRSHAEMLGRTAEFLIYGHGQQRRAIIEALRLTNGEEKKEIEIEACEELNGCDIARSLKADSKKWLKFVIQAKTSGKTPEDLKKMGQRNGAVILEKYNDILRSCNALDYHDFINSSVKLLSDFGEVRKECQDTWKAIVVDEFQDTSSMQYFLLRILASHNHVTIVGDEDQSIFSFNGADVNGFDSFRRDFPTHKEIKLIKNYRSTRRIVEAACCVIHHNVKRGQHKQVETDNSIGSLITIKECHNEEAQCSFVLDKILEITSDGSTSKKSFGNIAVLYRRQISGRAFQISFRSRKIPFNVHGVAFYRKKVIKAVIAMLKTTLPGFDDNPFRQAFKALLPGNKEERKMMIDYVEKISTFRKTTFRYAAIDVFGAKISGTFKRAQLTQGRRVLSTLGMLADLVRKEQSISVVISSAANMLPQRRLLEQRAIVDVEDGKYLNEDNDPRSALEYLLDDVCDFLSLHYKIENRNESSEGQDGCVHVLKSFLDYISMRESENFRSRRQDNNNSITLTTIHQSKGLEWDIVFIVKANDTEIPLLHEFDGAVQENGMKLEEERRLFYVAMTRAREKLYILYNTVDCNWKLLQPSRFLKEIPGHLVELQGEAQANKLGDLHAESGTDLFYSKSVSSNEVDKNCNSEHFPDSLIEMPDAGVGNDFLKSFNIEERLIVSHLFHQWAKKQAFQHPKRLLDKVNFVIDERLRNKTYKHKDTLRVLKSCLSNDQAFHYAQYVLRWEQIPIYRRAHLMREKQEHFQKQRIEDSMGSAEATSKQIAFLRNLGCTVTPTSRLHASRLIEQYKSL
;
A
#
# COMPACT_ATOMS: atom_id res chain seq x y z
N MET A 1 66.76 27.04 -13.90
CA MET A 1 67.64 27.48 -12.80
C MET A 1 66.89 27.22 -11.51
N LEU A 2 67.24 26.12 -10.82
CA LEU A 2 67.92 26.09 -9.50
C LEU A 2 66.99 26.54 -8.36
N ASN A 3 66.78 25.85 -7.24
CA ASN A 3 67.37 24.62 -6.71
C ASN A 3 66.49 24.07 -5.55
N GLU A 4 66.66 22.77 -5.33
CA GLU A 4 66.46 21.90 -4.15
C GLU A 4 66.28 22.54 -2.76
N ASN A 5 65.44 21.90 -1.91
CA ASN A 5 65.72 21.63 -0.48
C ASN A 5 64.67 20.69 0.18
N GLU A 6 65.03 19.42 0.32
CA GLU A 6 64.68 18.51 1.44
C GLU A 6 65.75 18.66 2.57
N PRO A 7 65.71 17.95 3.72
CA PRO A 7 64.68 17.67 4.74
C PRO A 7 65.21 18.08 6.16
N PRO A 8 64.65 17.68 7.35
CA PRO A 8 64.84 16.31 7.89
C PRO A 8 63.73 15.76 8.86
N LEU A 9 63.71 14.43 9.04
CA LEU A 9 63.26 13.68 10.26
C LEU A 9 64.17 14.07 11.47
N PRO A 10 63.81 13.99 12.80
CA PRO A 10 63.34 12.76 13.48
C PRO A 10 62.51 12.93 14.81
N ARG A 11 61.96 11.83 15.38
CA ARG A 11 62.29 11.25 16.71
C ARG A 11 61.23 10.29 17.29
N GLU A 12 61.75 9.16 17.78
CA GLU A 12 61.12 8.07 18.53
C GLU A 12 60.55 8.49 19.90
N ARG A 13 59.48 7.83 20.37
CA ARG A 13 59.19 7.65 21.81
C ARG A 13 58.60 6.27 22.14
N ALA A 14 59.48 5.44 22.72
CA ALA A 14 59.31 4.51 23.83
C ALA A 14 58.09 3.57 23.93
N ALA A 15 58.35 2.27 23.76
CA ALA A 15 57.51 1.18 24.25
C ALA A 15 57.52 1.13 25.79
N ALA A 16 56.35 1.08 26.41
CA ALA A 16 56.21 0.94 27.87
C ALA A 16 56.61 -0.48 28.33
N VAL A 17 57.64 -0.55 29.18
CA VAL A 17 58.09 -1.77 29.86
C VAL A 17 57.15 -2.07 31.03
N ILE A 18 56.50 -3.24 31.00
CA ILE A 18 55.63 -3.72 32.08
C ILE A 18 56.49 -4.06 33.30
N THR A 19 56.14 -3.51 34.47
CA THR A 19 56.87 -3.74 35.71
C THR A 19 56.66 -5.16 36.24
N GLU A 20 57.64 -5.66 37.01
CA GLU A 20 57.61 -7.02 37.56
C GLU A 20 56.39 -7.26 38.48
N GLU A 21 55.93 -6.20 39.14
CA GLU A 21 54.73 -6.20 39.97
C GLU A 21 53.42 -6.37 39.14
N GLN A 22 53.37 -5.78 37.94
CA GLN A 22 52.27 -5.99 37.00
C GLN A 22 52.30 -7.41 36.41
N ARG A 23 53.48 -7.99 36.16
CA ARG A 23 53.61 -9.41 35.77
C ARG A 23 53.12 -10.35 36.86
N LEU A 24 53.43 -10.09 38.14
CA LEU A 24 52.96 -10.93 39.25
C LEU A 24 51.43 -10.87 39.44
N ARG A 25 50.81 -9.69 39.27
CA ARG A 25 49.33 -9.53 39.29
C ARG A 25 48.65 -10.26 38.13
N ILE A 26 49.21 -10.20 36.93
CA ILE A 26 48.69 -10.91 35.76
C ILE A 26 48.79 -12.43 35.98
N THR A 27 49.89 -12.90 36.55
CA THR A 27 50.12 -14.34 36.81
C THR A 27 49.21 -14.89 37.91
N SER A 28 48.94 -14.11 38.96
CA SER A 28 47.97 -14.44 40.03
C SER A 28 46.54 -14.60 39.49
N ASN A 29 46.09 -13.62 38.70
CA ASN A 29 44.74 -13.64 38.12
C ASN A 29 44.56 -14.77 37.10
N PHE A 30 45.63 -15.15 36.38
CA PHE A 30 45.60 -16.27 35.44
C PHE A 30 45.53 -17.64 36.15
N ARG A 31 46.16 -17.80 37.33
CA ARG A 31 46.02 -19.01 38.16
C ARG A 31 44.62 -19.16 38.76
N ALA A 32 44.00 -18.07 39.21
CA ALA A 32 42.63 -18.08 39.72
C ALA A 32 41.60 -18.45 38.62
N ALA A 33 41.78 -17.94 37.40
CA ALA A 33 40.92 -18.26 36.25
C ALA A 33 41.07 -19.71 35.78
N LYS A 34 42.28 -20.29 35.84
CA LYS A 34 42.54 -21.69 35.44
C LYS A 34 41.94 -22.71 36.45
N ALA A 35 41.86 -22.35 37.74
CA ALA A 35 41.24 -23.19 38.76
C ALA A 35 39.70 -23.26 38.65
N LEU A 36 39.05 -22.20 38.18
CA LEU A 36 37.58 -22.16 37.99
C LEU A 36 37.11 -22.90 36.74
N LEU A 37 37.97 -23.00 35.70
CA LEU A 37 37.65 -23.70 34.45
C LEU A 37 37.84 -25.23 34.52
N ALA A 38 38.50 -25.75 35.57
CA ALA A 38 38.78 -27.18 35.72
C ALA A 38 37.67 -28.01 36.41
N ARG A 39 36.52 -27.42 36.78
CA ARG A 39 35.50 -28.10 37.62
C ARG A 39 34.15 -28.44 36.98
N LYS A 40 33.93 -28.29 35.67
CA LYS A 40 32.70 -28.78 35.02
C LYS A 40 32.89 -29.30 33.59
N ARG A 41 33.38 -30.54 33.46
CA ARG A 41 32.90 -31.53 32.47
C ARG A 41 33.10 -32.93 33.05
N PRO A 42 32.10 -33.82 32.90
CA PRO A 42 32.41 -35.17 32.47
C PRO A 42 31.71 -35.51 31.16
N LEU A 43 32.46 -36.18 30.28
CA LEU A 43 32.01 -36.91 29.10
C LEU A 43 31.97 -38.40 29.45
N ASP A 44 30.88 -39.04 29.02
CA ASP A 44 30.69 -40.39 28.49
C ASP A 44 31.33 -41.63 29.14
N SER A 45 30.47 -42.60 29.49
CA SER A 45 30.53 -43.95 28.90
C SER A 45 29.29 -44.83 29.20
N THR A 46 28.78 -45.44 28.12
CA THR A 46 28.23 -46.81 27.97
C THR A 46 26.90 -47.24 28.64
N SER A 47 25.98 -47.64 27.74
CA SER A 47 24.72 -48.42 27.81
C SER A 47 24.77 -49.79 28.54
N PRO A 48 23.69 -50.62 28.57
CA PRO A 48 22.23 -50.37 28.59
C PRO A 48 21.50 -51.14 29.72
N ALA A 49 20.17 -50.98 29.80
CA ALA A 49 19.16 -52.04 30.03
C ALA A 49 18.18 -51.86 31.21
N ARG A 50 16.90 -52.15 30.86
CA ARG A 50 15.79 -52.69 31.66
C ARG A 50 15.01 -51.76 32.62
N SER A 51 13.79 -51.48 32.17
CA SER A 51 12.53 -51.44 32.95
C SER A 51 12.39 -52.59 33.96
N PRO A 52 11.34 -52.68 34.83
CA PRO A 52 10.29 -51.71 35.21
C PRO A 52 9.94 -51.69 36.73
N LYS A 53 8.90 -50.90 37.08
CA LYS A 53 7.81 -51.19 38.04
C LYS A 53 8.01 -51.03 39.57
N CYS A 54 7.03 -50.28 40.09
CA CYS A 54 6.21 -50.50 41.29
C CYS A 54 6.74 -50.13 42.70
N SER A 55 5.90 -49.31 43.36
CA SER A 55 5.44 -49.38 44.76
C SER A 55 6.50 -49.25 45.87
N ALA A 56 6.26 -48.70 47.04
CA ALA A 56 5.23 -47.93 47.72
C ALA A 56 5.80 -47.75 49.16
N MET A 57 5.17 -46.90 49.97
CA MET A 57 5.22 -46.89 51.44
C MET A 57 6.51 -46.30 52.06
N ASP A 58 6.36 -45.17 52.76
CA ASP A 58 6.17 -45.07 54.23
C ASP A 58 7.41 -45.53 54.99
N GLY A 59 7.95 -44.83 55.98
CA GLY A 59 7.53 -43.63 56.66
C GLY A 59 8.37 -43.47 57.92
N SER A 60 8.27 -42.28 58.50
CA SER A 60 8.38 -41.99 59.93
C SER A 60 9.76 -41.91 60.62
N ASN A 61 9.82 -40.88 61.48
CA ASN A 61 10.44 -40.84 62.81
C ASN A 61 11.96 -40.51 62.89
N LEU A 62 12.45 -39.51 63.65
CA LEU A 62 12.05 -39.02 64.99
C LEU A 62 12.56 -37.60 65.33
N ARG A 63 11.76 -36.90 66.16
CA ARG A 63 12.09 -36.06 67.35
C ARG A 63 12.86 -34.72 67.19
N SER A 64 12.60 -33.62 67.91
CA SER A 64 11.51 -33.15 68.81
C SER A 64 11.89 -31.77 69.40
N PHE A 65 11.01 -30.74 69.25
CA PHE A 65 10.50 -29.71 70.22
C PHE A 65 11.42 -28.91 71.19
N PRO A 66 11.02 -27.73 71.76
CA PRO A 66 9.65 -27.24 72.11
C PRO A 66 9.23 -25.82 71.64
N VAL A 67 7.95 -25.52 71.33
CA VAL A 67 6.74 -25.17 72.17
C VAL A 67 6.78 -23.69 72.64
N VAL A 68 5.79 -22.82 72.38
CA VAL A 68 4.44 -22.72 73.00
C VAL A 68 3.36 -22.16 72.02
N ARG A 69 2.19 -22.81 72.01
CA ARG A 69 0.88 -22.41 71.43
C ARG A 69 -0.07 -22.03 72.59
N VAL A 70 -1.33 -21.60 72.38
CA VAL A 70 -2.60 -22.43 72.33
C VAL A 70 -3.73 -21.43 72.81
N PRO A 71 -5.07 -21.54 72.56
CA PRO A 71 -5.85 -21.78 71.32
C PRO A 71 -7.33 -21.20 71.26
N LEU A 72 -8.04 -21.55 70.17
CA LEU A 72 -9.43 -22.09 69.98
C LEU A 72 -10.75 -21.35 70.35
N SER A 73 -11.62 -21.32 69.31
CA SER A 73 -13.09 -21.54 69.22
C SER A 73 -14.08 -20.62 69.95
N ASP A 74 -15.05 -20.03 69.20
CA ASP A 74 -16.46 -20.46 69.25
C ASP A 74 -17.45 -19.70 68.31
N ILE A 75 -18.49 -20.44 67.89
CA ILE A 75 -19.88 -20.02 67.49
C ILE A 75 -20.19 -19.58 66.03
N ASN A 76 -20.91 -20.48 65.34
CA ASN A 76 -21.88 -20.24 64.27
C ASN A 76 -23.11 -19.45 64.78
N ASN A 77 -23.62 -18.46 64.03
CA ASN A 77 -25.03 -18.43 63.56
C ASN A 77 -25.49 -17.10 62.91
N ARG A 78 -26.22 -17.28 61.78
CA ARG A 78 -27.44 -16.57 61.31
C ARG A 78 -27.39 -15.15 60.70
N LEU A 79 -27.69 -15.12 59.39
CA LEU A 79 -28.81 -14.42 58.70
C LEU A 79 -29.13 -12.96 59.09
N GLY A 80 -29.18 -12.07 58.10
CA GLY A 80 -29.98 -10.84 58.22
C GLY A 80 -29.74 -9.75 57.18
N PHE A 81 -30.77 -9.44 56.41
CA PHE A 81 -30.88 -8.46 55.33
C PHE A 81 -30.84 -6.98 55.77
N ARG A 82 -30.36 -6.12 54.84
CA ARG A 82 -30.82 -4.77 54.40
C ARG A 82 -31.28 -3.66 55.39
N ASN A 83 -31.08 -2.44 54.86
CA ASN A 83 -31.52 -1.08 55.27
C ASN A 83 -30.65 -0.44 56.36
N GLY A 84 -30.22 0.82 56.32
CA GLY A 84 -30.40 1.96 55.41
C GLY A 84 -30.23 3.23 56.26
N PHE A 85 -29.37 4.18 55.86
CA PHE A 85 -29.23 5.55 56.43
C PHE A 85 -28.46 6.37 55.37
N SER A 86 -29.01 7.34 54.64
CA SER A 86 -29.58 8.67 54.95
C SER A 86 -28.59 9.70 55.55
N THR A 87 -28.09 10.57 54.64
CA THR A 87 -27.81 12.03 54.78
C THR A 87 -26.70 12.51 55.74
N PRO A 88 -26.23 13.78 55.69
CA PRO A 88 -26.27 14.84 54.64
C PRO A 88 -24.91 15.56 54.43
N VAL A 89 -24.74 16.31 53.33
CA VAL A 89 -23.82 17.48 53.33
C VAL A 89 -24.44 18.65 52.56
N LYS A 90 -24.53 19.79 53.25
CA LYS A 90 -25.02 21.12 52.84
C LYS A 90 -23.82 22.00 52.38
N PRO A 91 -24.03 23.23 51.85
CA PRO A 91 -23.40 23.68 50.60
C PRO A 91 -22.48 24.92 50.72
N LEU A 92 -21.92 25.30 49.56
CA LEU A 92 -21.45 26.63 49.12
C LEU A 92 -20.10 27.16 49.67
N GLY A 93 -19.22 27.47 48.71
CA GLY A 93 -18.01 28.28 48.89
C GLY A 93 -17.43 28.68 47.54
N ILE A 94 -17.90 29.81 47.01
CA ILE A 94 -17.40 30.48 45.80
C ILE A 94 -15.97 30.98 46.09
N CYS A 95 -15.01 30.69 45.20
CA CYS A 95 -13.81 31.51 45.09
C CYS A 95 -13.27 31.50 43.65
N GLN A 96 -12.91 32.70 43.20
CA GLN A 96 -12.57 33.11 41.83
C GLN A 96 -11.35 32.37 41.27
N PHE A 97 -11.44 31.89 40.03
CA PHE A 97 -10.29 31.41 39.26
C PHE A 97 -9.94 32.40 38.15
N GLN A 98 -8.75 32.99 38.27
CA GLN A 98 -8.04 33.63 37.16
C GLN A 98 -7.75 32.59 36.07
N ARG A 99 -8.17 32.88 34.83
CA ARG A 99 -7.79 32.09 33.66
C ARG A 99 -6.29 32.24 33.40
N LYS A 100 -5.53 31.18 33.67
CA LYS A 100 -4.29 30.88 32.95
C LYS A 100 -4.62 29.75 31.98
N ASP A 101 -4.45 30.01 30.69
CA ASP A 101 -4.57 29.03 29.63
C ASP A 101 -3.50 27.95 29.81
N THR A 102 -3.93 26.77 30.24
CA THR A 102 -3.17 25.52 30.09
C THR A 102 -4.13 24.45 29.64
N THR A 103 -4.09 24.14 28.35
CA THR A 103 -4.70 22.97 27.73
C THR A 103 -4.22 21.68 28.42
N PRO A 104 -5.10 20.78 28.87
CA PRO A 104 -4.68 19.48 29.37
C PRO A 104 -4.35 18.54 28.20
N SER A 105 -3.18 17.93 28.27
CA SER A 105 -2.66 16.94 27.32
C SER A 105 -3.58 15.70 27.27
N SER A 106 -4.26 15.51 26.14
CA SER A 106 -4.98 14.28 25.79
C SER A 106 -4.00 13.12 25.61
N SER A 107 -4.25 12.01 26.31
CA SER A 107 -3.53 10.74 26.15
C SER A 107 -3.73 10.17 24.74
N SER A 108 -2.68 10.22 23.93
CA SER A 108 -2.69 9.87 22.50
C SER A 108 -2.59 8.35 22.26
N ILE A 109 -3.62 7.75 21.68
CA ILE A 109 -3.55 6.40 21.09
C ILE A 109 -3.29 6.52 19.58
N LEU A 110 -2.02 6.44 19.20
CA LEU A 110 -1.49 6.06 17.88
C LEU A 110 -2.35 6.44 16.65
N ASP A 111 -2.32 7.72 16.28
CA ASP A 111 -2.75 8.22 14.98
C ASP A 111 -1.71 7.85 13.91
N GLU A 112 -2.03 6.86 13.08
CA GLU A 112 -1.20 6.49 11.92
C GLU A 112 -1.86 6.83 10.58
N GLU A 113 -3.09 7.35 10.51
CA GLU A 113 -3.85 7.48 9.25
C GLU A 113 -4.89 8.62 9.18
N LEU A 114 -4.73 9.72 9.94
CA LEU A 114 -5.61 10.89 9.81
C LEU A 114 -5.11 11.83 8.70
N ASP A 115 -6.04 12.33 7.90
CA ASP A 115 -5.80 13.33 6.86
C ASP A 115 -6.02 14.72 7.47
N ASP A 116 -4.94 15.46 7.73
CA ASP A 116 -5.03 16.77 8.39
C ASP A 116 -5.88 17.77 7.60
N SER A 117 -5.96 17.61 6.26
CA SER A 117 -6.81 18.47 5.41
C SER A 117 -8.30 18.29 5.66
N PHE A 118 -8.71 17.08 6.06
CA PHE A 118 -10.10 16.76 6.39
C PHE A 118 -10.51 17.45 7.69
N LEU A 119 -9.58 17.62 8.64
CA LEU A 119 -9.85 18.32 9.89
C LEU A 119 -9.94 19.84 9.71
N GLU A 120 -9.09 20.44 8.87
CA GLU A 120 -9.16 21.88 8.57
C GLU A 120 -10.47 22.30 7.87
N GLU A 121 -11.00 21.45 6.98
CA GLU A 121 -12.31 21.67 6.38
C GLU A 121 -13.41 21.65 7.46
N VAL A 122 -13.34 20.69 8.39
CA VAL A 122 -14.29 20.58 9.50
C VAL A 122 -14.26 21.83 10.38
N ASP A 123 -13.08 22.36 10.69
CA ASP A 123 -12.93 23.57 11.52
C ASP A 123 -13.56 24.80 10.84
N THR A 124 -13.38 24.94 9.52
CA THR A 124 -14.00 26.03 8.74
C THR A 124 -15.53 25.99 8.79
N ILE A 125 -16.12 24.79 8.69
CA ILE A 125 -17.58 24.65 8.75
C ILE A 125 -18.06 24.78 10.21
N CYS A 126 -17.28 24.37 11.21
CA CYS A 126 -17.61 24.57 12.63
C CYS A 126 -17.69 26.06 13.00
N GLU A 127 -16.81 26.89 12.44
CA GLU A 127 -16.90 28.35 12.55
C GLU A 127 -18.23 28.86 11.98
N GLN A 128 -18.72 28.31 10.85
CA GLN A 128 -20.02 28.69 10.26
C GLN A 128 -21.21 28.30 11.14
N LEU A 129 -21.26 27.06 11.65
CA LEU A 129 -22.34 26.63 12.56
C LEU A 129 -22.32 27.36 13.91
N SER A 130 -21.13 27.76 14.39
CA SER A 130 -21.00 28.51 15.64
C SER A 130 -21.30 30.01 15.48
N PHE A 131 -21.08 30.60 14.30
CA PHE A 131 -21.51 31.97 13.97
C PHE A 131 -23.04 32.11 14.07
N VAL A 132 -23.77 31.09 13.59
CA VAL A 132 -25.24 31.05 13.62
C VAL A 132 -25.79 30.94 15.05
N LYS A 133 -25.04 30.33 15.99
CA LYS A 133 -25.44 30.27 17.42
C LYS A 133 -25.37 31.61 18.16
N LYS A 134 -24.75 32.65 17.58
CA LYS A 134 -24.57 33.97 18.22
C LYS A 134 -25.61 35.03 17.82
N GLU A 135 -26.48 34.79 16.85
CA GLU A 135 -27.55 35.73 16.53
C GLU A 135 -28.85 35.39 17.28
N LYS A 136 -29.00 35.97 18.48
CA LYS A 136 -30.31 36.25 19.08
C LYS A 136 -30.56 37.77 19.01
N PRO A 137 -31.78 38.22 18.75
CA PRO A 137 -32.06 39.65 18.59
C PRO A 137 -32.15 40.30 19.97
N ASN A 138 -31.21 41.18 20.30
CA ASN A 138 -31.38 42.10 21.42
C ASN A 138 -31.90 43.43 20.87
N THR A 139 -33.19 43.66 21.05
CA THR A 139 -33.82 44.97 21.14
C THR A 139 -33.33 45.70 22.39
N GLU A 140 -32.72 46.88 22.24
CA GLU A 140 -33.00 48.12 22.99
C GLU A 140 -31.99 49.24 22.65
N ARG A 141 -32.38 50.47 22.98
CA ARG A 141 -32.02 51.78 22.40
C ARG A 141 -30.72 52.43 22.94
N GLU A 142 -30.39 53.55 22.30
CA GLU A 142 -29.49 54.68 22.68
C GLU A 142 -28.03 54.53 22.24
N GLY A 143 -27.37 55.48 21.58
CA GLY A 143 -27.69 56.86 21.23
C GLY A 143 -26.65 57.41 20.24
N ASP A 144 -26.97 58.62 19.80
CA ASP A 144 -26.32 59.54 18.85
C ASP A 144 -24.77 59.63 18.92
N ASP A 145 -24.13 59.58 17.75
CA ASP A 145 -23.04 60.50 17.38
C ASP A 145 -22.72 60.34 15.88
N GLY A 146 -23.05 61.40 15.13
CA GLY A 146 -22.82 61.48 13.70
C GLY A 146 -21.36 61.72 13.32
N MET A 147 -20.93 61.08 12.24
CA MET A 147 -19.93 61.65 11.33
C MET A 147 -20.19 61.15 9.91
N GLU A 148 -20.58 62.09 9.06
CA GLU A 148 -20.85 61.91 7.63
C GLU A 148 -19.61 61.39 6.90
N ALA A 149 -19.77 60.25 6.23
CA ALA A 149 -18.92 59.80 5.13
C ALA A 149 -19.79 59.13 4.05
N GLU A 150 -20.89 59.81 3.67
CA GLU A 150 -21.67 59.44 2.48
C GLU A 150 -21.01 60.04 1.24
N GLY A 151 -20.67 59.17 0.28
CA GLY A 151 -20.23 59.60 -1.04
C GLY A 151 -19.56 58.53 -1.90
N ASN A 152 -18.92 57.51 -1.29
CA ASN A 152 -18.12 56.53 -2.06
C ASN A 152 -18.51 55.05 -1.87
N SER A 153 -19.43 54.68 -0.97
CA SER A 153 -19.85 53.28 -0.81
C SER A 153 -20.90 52.84 -1.83
N SER A 154 -21.88 53.70 -2.15
CA SER A 154 -22.99 53.37 -3.06
C SER A 154 -22.54 53.17 -4.50
N PHE A 155 -21.50 53.90 -4.95
CA PHE A 155 -20.96 53.75 -6.30
C PHE A 155 -20.14 52.47 -6.46
N ILE A 156 -19.41 52.04 -5.42
CA ILE A 156 -18.63 50.79 -5.42
C ILE A 156 -19.54 49.56 -5.29
N GLU A 157 -20.64 49.64 -4.53
CA GLU A 157 -21.66 48.58 -4.44
C GLU A 157 -22.48 48.43 -5.73
N ALA A 158 -22.85 49.55 -6.38
CA ALA A 158 -23.53 49.52 -7.67
C ALA A 158 -22.64 48.93 -8.78
N VAL A 159 -21.37 49.32 -8.84
CA VAL A 159 -20.39 48.78 -9.82
C VAL A 159 -20.10 47.29 -9.55
N ARG A 160 -20.04 46.85 -8.29
CA ARG A 160 -19.91 45.42 -7.95
C ARG A 160 -21.14 44.60 -8.32
N CYS A 161 -22.35 45.14 -8.16
CA CYS A 161 -23.59 44.48 -8.58
C CYS A 161 -23.66 44.34 -10.11
N ASP A 162 -23.25 45.35 -10.87
CA ASP A 162 -23.22 45.29 -12.34
C ASP A 162 -22.18 44.27 -12.85
N GLU A 163 -20.99 44.22 -12.25
CA GLU A 163 -19.94 43.28 -12.65
C GLU A 163 -20.31 41.81 -12.30
N MET A 164 -20.95 41.59 -11.15
CA MET A 164 -21.48 40.27 -10.77
C MET A 164 -22.60 39.83 -11.71
N THR A 165 -23.52 40.73 -12.05
CA THR A 165 -24.64 40.45 -12.97
C THR A 165 -24.13 40.10 -14.37
N LYS A 166 -23.06 40.77 -14.83
CA LYS A 166 -22.40 40.47 -16.09
C LYS A 166 -21.72 39.10 -16.08
N LYS A 167 -20.88 38.80 -15.08
CA LYS A 167 -20.22 37.47 -14.95
C LYS A 167 -21.23 36.33 -14.82
N TYR A 168 -22.33 36.57 -14.12
CA TYR A 168 -23.45 35.63 -14.05
C TYR A 168 -24.04 35.39 -15.44
N HIS A 169 -24.36 36.46 -16.19
CA HIS A 169 -24.94 36.32 -17.53
C HIS A 169 -24.00 35.61 -18.50
N ASP A 170 -22.71 35.96 -18.51
CA ASP A 170 -21.68 35.33 -19.31
C ASP A 170 -21.55 33.82 -18.98
N TYR A 171 -21.62 33.47 -17.70
CA TYR A 171 -21.60 32.07 -17.26
C TYR A 171 -22.80 31.29 -17.81
N PHE A 172 -24.01 31.83 -17.70
CA PHE A 172 -25.22 31.16 -18.20
C PHE A 172 -25.24 31.06 -19.73
N GLN A 173 -24.70 32.04 -20.44
CA GLN A 173 -24.53 31.96 -21.90
C GLN A 173 -23.57 30.84 -22.31
N SER A 174 -22.59 30.50 -21.47
CA SER A 174 -21.64 29.39 -21.73
C SER A 174 -22.27 27.99 -21.60
N LEU A 175 -23.42 27.88 -20.92
CA LEU A 175 -24.13 26.61 -20.73
C LEU A 175 -25.04 26.32 -21.93
N ASN A 176 -25.17 25.05 -22.30
CA ASN A 176 -26.15 24.63 -23.32
C ASN A 176 -27.59 24.61 -22.78
N ASP A 177 -28.56 24.42 -23.67
CA ASP A 177 -30.00 24.48 -23.34
C ASP A 177 -30.40 23.52 -22.20
N ALA A 178 -29.97 22.26 -22.24
CA ALA A 178 -30.27 21.27 -21.20
C ALA A 178 -29.57 21.59 -19.87
N GLN A 179 -28.35 22.10 -19.90
CA GLN A 179 -27.62 22.55 -18.71
C GLN A 179 -28.27 23.79 -18.09
N ARG A 180 -28.72 24.75 -18.91
CA ARG A 180 -29.47 25.92 -18.44
C ARG A 180 -30.81 25.53 -17.87
N GLU A 181 -31.53 24.61 -18.51
CA GLU A 181 -32.78 24.07 -18.00
C GLU A 181 -32.60 23.42 -16.62
N ALA A 182 -31.53 22.65 -16.44
CA ALA A 182 -31.20 22.04 -15.16
C ALA A 182 -30.81 23.07 -14.09
N ALA A 183 -29.97 24.06 -14.44
CA ALA A 183 -29.59 25.11 -13.52
C ALA A 183 -30.78 25.97 -13.06
N CYS A 184 -31.72 26.26 -13.97
CA CYS A 184 -32.89 27.13 -13.75
C CYS A 184 -34.15 26.40 -13.29
N SER A 185 -34.08 25.10 -12.98
CA SER A 185 -35.26 24.35 -12.56
C SER A 185 -35.80 24.84 -11.20
N ASN A 186 -37.12 24.79 -11.01
CA ASN A 186 -37.72 25.28 -9.77
C ASN A 186 -37.20 24.49 -8.55
N ILE A 187 -36.84 25.19 -7.46
CA ILE A 187 -36.32 24.57 -6.25
C ILE A 187 -37.29 23.61 -5.55
N SER A 188 -38.60 23.87 -5.63
CA SER A 188 -39.63 23.05 -4.99
C SER A 188 -39.82 21.68 -5.65
N VAL A 189 -39.20 21.46 -6.82
CA VAL A 189 -39.25 20.21 -7.55
C VAL A 189 -37.91 19.47 -7.37
N PRO A 190 -37.88 18.25 -6.80
CA PRO A 190 -36.67 17.45 -6.72
C PRO A 190 -36.08 17.28 -8.12
N LEU A 191 -34.79 17.57 -8.28
CA LEU A 191 -34.14 17.55 -9.58
C LEU A 191 -33.14 16.40 -9.66
N MET A 192 -33.26 15.59 -10.71
CA MET A 192 -32.32 14.53 -11.02
C MET A 192 -31.64 14.79 -12.36
N ILE A 193 -30.33 15.06 -12.30
CA ILE A 193 -29.50 15.33 -13.48
C ILE A 193 -28.70 14.08 -13.83
N VAL A 194 -29.14 13.36 -14.86
CA VAL A 194 -28.47 12.16 -15.37
C VAL A 194 -27.53 12.56 -16.49
N ALA A 195 -26.23 12.48 -16.26
CA ALA A 195 -25.25 13.15 -17.10
C ALA A 195 -24.19 12.21 -17.64
N GLY A 196 -23.84 12.30 -18.92
CA GLY A 196 -22.75 11.50 -19.52
C GLY A 196 -21.34 11.93 -19.06
N PRO A 197 -20.29 11.17 -19.41
CA PRO A 197 -18.91 11.62 -19.24
C PRO A 197 -18.70 12.91 -20.03
N GLY A 198 -17.92 13.85 -19.47
CA GLY A 198 -17.57 15.09 -20.16
C GLY A 198 -18.75 15.99 -20.52
N SER A 199 -19.94 15.78 -19.94
CA SER A 199 -21.16 16.54 -20.27
C SER A 199 -21.32 17.86 -19.51
N GLY A 200 -20.30 18.26 -18.73
CA GLY A 200 -20.35 19.47 -17.93
C GLY A 200 -21.20 19.37 -16.66
N LYS A 201 -21.21 18.21 -15.99
CA LYS A 201 -21.86 18.00 -14.67
C LYS A 201 -21.54 19.13 -13.70
N THR A 202 -20.25 19.35 -13.44
CA THR A 202 -19.77 20.37 -12.49
C THR A 202 -20.19 21.77 -12.92
N SER A 203 -20.14 22.10 -14.22
CA SER A 203 -20.61 23.41 -14.70
C SER A 203 -22.11 23.59 -14.50
N THR A 204 -22.90 22.53 -14.68
CA THR A 204 -24.34 22.55 -14.43
C THR A 204 -24.65 22.72 -12.94
N MET A 205 -23.88 22.06 -12.06
CA MET A 205 -24.00 22.21 -10.61
C MET A 205 -23.63 23.62 -10.13
N VAL A 206 -22.55 24.20 -10.65
CA VAL A 206 -22.18 25.59 -10.36
C VAL A 206 -23.29 26.52 -10.83
N GLY A 207 -23.79 26.34 -12.06
CA GLY A 207 -24.97 27.06 -12.56
C GLY A 207 -26.17 26.94 -11.63
N ARG A 208 -26.46 25.72 -11.13
CA ARG A 208 -27.55 25.48 -10.17
C ARG A 208 -27.38 26.28 -8.89
N VAL A 209 -26.21 26.24 -8.25
CA VAL A 209 -25.93 27.02 -7.04
C VAL A 209 -26.06 28.52 -7.29
N LEU A 210 -25.56 28.99 -8.44
CA LEU A 210 -25.70 30.40 -8.85
C LEU A 210 -27.16 30.81 -9.02
N THR A 211 -28.01 29.97 -9.60
CA THR A 211 -29.47 30.23 -9.68
C THR A 211 -30.08 30.32 -8.29
N LEU A 212 -29.76 29.40 -7.38
CA LEU A 212 -30.31 29.39 -6.02
C LEU A 212 -29.95 30.67 -5.25
N LEU A 213 -28.72 31.15 -5.42
CA LEU A 213 -28.29 32.44 -4.87
C LEU A 213 -29.07 33.62 -5.48
N LYS A 214 -29.28 33.60 -6.80
CA LYS A 214 -30.07 34.63 -7.50
C LYS A 214 -31.55 34.63 -7.10
N GLU A 215 -32.11 33.47 -6.78
CA GLU A 215 -33.47 33.30 -6.24
C GLU A 215 -33.60 33.81 -4.80
N GLY A 216 -32.50 34.28 -4.19
CA GLY A 216 -32.50 34.93 -2.87
C GLY A 216 -32.22 33.97 -1.70
N ILE A 217 -31.73 32.76 -1.96
CA ILE A 217 -31.35 31.83 -0.90
C ILE A 217 -30.00 32.25 -0.34
N CYS A 218 -29.95 32.48 0.98
CA CYS A 218 -28.72 32.82 1.69
C CYS A 218 -27.64 31.73 1.46
N PRO A 219 -26.37 32.09 1.19
CA PRO A 219 -25.29 31.12 0.98
C PRO A 219 -25.17 30.06 2.08
N ALA A 220 -25.30 30.44 3.35
CA ALA A 220 -25.25 29.51 4.48
C ALA A 220 -26.35 28.43 4.46
N ASN A 221 -27.45 28.68 3.72
CA ASN A 221 -28.59 27.78 3.61
C ASN A 221 -28.52 26.82 2.41
N ILE A 222 -27.42 26.85 1.63
CA ILE A 222 -27.20 25.96 0.50
C ILE A 222 -26.12 24.93 0.89
N LEU A 223 -26.49 23.66 0.89
CA LEU A 223 -25.60 22.54 1.18
C LEU A 223 -25.20 21.84 -0.11
N ALA A 224 -23.94 21.95 -0.50
CA ALA A 224 -23.37 21.22 -1.64
C ALA A 224 -22.48 20.08 -1.15
N MET A 225 -22.87 18.85 -1.43
CA MET A 225 -22.11 17.65 -1.08
C MET A 225 -21.39 17.08 -2.29
N THR A 226 -20.09 16.79 -2.14
CA THR A 226 -19.26 16.15 -3.17
C THR A 226 -18.59 14.89 -2.62
N PHE A 227 -18.04 14.05 -3.51
CA PHE A 227 -17.38 12.80 -3.09
C PHE A 227 -15.94 13.00 -2.59
N THR A 228 -15.25 14.06 -3.02
CA THR A 228 -13.84 14.30 -2.67
C THR A 228 -13.61 15.75 -2.25
N ILE A 229 -12.65 15.95 -1.34
CA ILE A 229 -12.24 17.30 -0.89
C ILE A 229 -11.75 18.15 -2.08
N ALA A 230 -11.08 17.54 -3.05
CA ALA A 230 -10.63 18.22 -4.27
C ALA A 230 -11.81 18.75 -5.11
N ALA A 231 -12.88 17.96 -5.25
CA ALA A 231 -14.10 18.39 -5.94
C ALA A 231 -14.83 19.51 -5.19
N ALA A 232 -14.89 19.42 -3.85
CA ALA A 232 -15.45 20.50 -3.01
C ALA A 232 -14.68 21.83 -3.21
N SER A 233 -13.34 21.77 -3.17
CA SER A 233 -12.50 22.96 -3.40
C SER A 233 -12.66 23.53 -4.80
N GLU A 234 -12.65 22.67 -5.83
CA GLU A 234 -12.86 23.11 -7.21
C GLU A 234 -14.21 23.79 -7.40
N MET A 235 -15.27 23.22 -6.83
CA MET A 235 -16.61 23.79 -6.91
C MET A 235 -16.66 25.16 -6.23
N ARG A 236 -16.04 25.28 -5.05
CA ARG A 236 -15.90 26.55 -4.33
C ARG A 236 -15.16 27.60 -5.16
N ASP A 237 -14.05 27.23 -5.78
CA ASP A 237 -13.26 28.14 -6.62
C ASP A 237 -14.07 28.61 -7.85
N ARG A 238 -14.75 27.69 -8.54
CA ARG A 238 -15.59 28.00 -9.70
C ARG A 238 -16.79 28.88 -9.37
N ILE A 239 -17.37 28.74 -8.19
CA ILE A 239 -18.43 29.64 -7.72
C ILE A 239 -17.83 31.00 -7.37
N GLY A 240 -16.68 30.99 -6.67
CA GLY A 240 -15.97 32.20 -6.25
C GLY A 240 -15.46 33.08 -7.39
N THR A 241 -15.22 32.53 -8.59
CA THR A 241 -14.90 33.35 -9.77
C THR A 241 -16.09 34.16 -10.28
N VAL A 242 -17.32 33.70 -10.05
CA VAL A 242 -18.56 34.36 -10.51
C VAL A 242 -19.11 35.31 -9.45
N VAL A 243 -19.29 34.85 -8.21
CA VAL A 243 -19.92 35.64 -7.12
C VAL A 243 -18.91 36.27 -6.15
N GLY A 244 -17.62 35.94 -6.28
CA GLY A 244 -16.58 36.41 -5.37
C GLY A 244 -16.23 35.41 -4.26
N LYS A 245 -14.99 35.47 -3.77
CA LYS A 245 -14.44 34.52 -2.79
C LYS A 245 -15.13 34.57 -1.41
N ALA A 246 -15.66 35.72 -1.01
CA ALA A 246 -16.33 35.88 0.29
C ALA A 246 -17.61 35.06 0.35
N ILE A 247 -18.52 35.26 -0.62
CA ILE A 247 -19.78 34.50 -0.75
C ILE A 247 -19.49 33.00 -0.92
N ALA A 248 -18.49 32.65 -1.74
CA ALA A 248 -18.11 31.25 -1.92
C ALA A 248 -17.58 30.58 -0.65
N LYS A 249 -16.97 31.34 0.27
CA LYS A 249 -16.51 30.84 1.57
C LYS A 249 -17.69 30.56 2.51
N GLU A 250 -18.78 31.31 2.42
CA GLU A 250 -19.99 31.12 3.25
C GLU A 250 -20.84 29.91 2.85
N LEU A 251 -20.73 29.45 1.60
CA LEU A 251 -21.43 28.24 1.14
C LEU A 251 -20.94 26.99 1.89
N ALA A 252 -21.88 26.17 2.34
CA ALA A 252 -21.60 24.87 2.93
C ALA A 252 -21.27 23.84 1.84
N ILE A 253 -20.04 23.87 1.33
CA ILE A 253 -19.51 22.90 0.35
C ILE A 253 -18.59 21.93 1.07
N SER A 254 -18.94 20.64 1.08
CA SER A 254 -18.19 19.63 1.84
C SER A 254 -18.33 18.22 1.26
N THR A 255 -17.59 17.26 1.81
CA THR A 255 -17.88 15.83 1.57
C THR A 255 -18.94 15.30 2.53
N PHE A 256 -19.60 14.18 2.17
CA PHE A 256 -20.53 13.48 3.09
C PHE A 256 -19.91 13.22 4.47
N HIS A 257 -18.64 12.79 4.51
CA HIS A 257 -17.95 12.48 5.75
C HIS A 257 -17.63 13.74 6.55
N SER A 258 -17.19 14.83 5.89
CA SER A 258 -16.86 16.10 6.55
C SER A 258 -18.12 16.68 7.22
N PHE A 259 -19.24 16.70 6.48
CA PHE A 259 -20.54 17.11 6.99
C PHE A 259 -21.02 16.24 8.16
N CYS A 260 -20.99 14.91 8.02
CA CYS A 260 -21.46 14.00 9.07
C CYS A 260 -20.60 14.06 10.33
N LEU A 261 -19.28 14.19 10.20
CA LEU A 261 -18.37 14.37 11.32
C LEU A 261 -18.75 15.62 12.11
N GLN A 262 -18.98 16.73 11.42
CA GLN A 262 -19.37 17.97 12.04
C GLN A 262 -20.71 17.88 12.77
N LEU A 263 -21.72 17.25 12.14
CA LEU A 263 -23.02 17.02 12.77
C LEU A 263 -22.87 16.16 14.04
N CYS A 264 -22.05 15.10 13.95
CA CYS A 264 -21.76 14.23 15.09
C CYS A 264 -21.01 14.96 16.21
N ARG A 265 -20.07 15.86 15.90
CA ARG A 265 -19.38 16.69 16.91
C ARG A 265 -20.32 17.67 17.58
N SER A 266 -21.18 18.32 16.80
CA SER A 266 -22.13 19.35 17.29
C SER A 266 -23.19 18.78 18.23
N HIS A 267 -23.56 17.50 18.05
CA HIS A 267 -24.57 16.80 18.87
C HIS A 267 -24.00 15.54 19.54
N ALA A 268 -22.70 15.55 19.88
CA ALA A 268 -22.01 14.36 20.41
C ALA A 268 -22.67 13.82 21.69
N GLU A 269 -23.15 14.71 22.56
CA GLU A 269 -23.82 14.33 23.82
C GLU A 269 -25.07 13.48 23.58
N MET A 270 -25.85 13.78 22.53
CA MET A 270 -27.06 13.02 22.16
C MET A 270 -26.72 11.61 21.66
N LEU A 271 -25.49 11.41 21.15
CA LEU A 271 -24.95 10.10 20.77
C LEU A 271 -24.35 9.33 21.96
N GLY A 272 -24.34 9.91 23.16
CA GLY A 272 -23.63 9.36 24.32
C GLY A 272 -22.11 9.40 24.13
N ARG A 273 -21.60 10.39 23.40
CA ARG A 273 -20.18 10.62 23.10
C ARG A 273 -19.74 12.00 23.60
N THR A 274 -18.44 12.22 23.72
CA THR A 274 -17.91 13.60 23.87
C THR A 274 -17.52 14.15 22.49
N ALA A 275 -17.54 15.47 22.32
CA ALA A 275 -17.20 16.11 21.04
C ALA A 275 -15.75 15.82 20.57
N GLU A 276 -14.87 15.44 21.48
CA GLU A 276 -13.46 15.09 21.25
C GLU A 276 -13.24 13.59 20.99
N PHE A 277 -14.21 12.90 20.38
CA PHE A 277 -14.06 11.48 20.08
C PHE A 277 -12.92 11.21 19.08
N LEU A 278 -12.27 10.05 19.24
CA LEU A 278 -11.19 9.59 18.36
C LEU A 278 -11.76 9.12 17.02
N ILE A 279 -11.05 9.41 15.93
CA ILE A 279 -11.43 8.96 14.58
C ILE A 279 -10.64 7.70 14.23
N TYR A 280 -11.32 6.57 14.08
CA TYR A 280 -10.68 5.29 13.78
C TYR A 280 -10.44 5.09 12.28
N GLY A 281 -9.18 5.22 11.86
CA GLY A 281 -8.71 4.84 10.52
C GLY A 281 -8.65 3.33 10.30
N HIS A 282 -8.44 2.89 9.06
CA HIS A 282 -8.46 1.47 8.66
C HIS A 282 -7.52 0.59 9.52
N GLY A 283 -6.33 1.11 9.86
CA GLY A 283 -5.38 0.44 10.75
C GLY A 283 -5.87 0.30 12.21
N GLN A 284 -6.63 1.27 12.73
CA GLN A 284 -7.25 1.22 14.07
C GLN A 284 -8.49 0.31 14.05
N GLN A 285 -9.34 0.41 13.05
CA GLN A 285 -10.50 -0.48 12.86
C GLN A 285 -10.07 -1.95 12.85
N ARG A 286 -9.01 -2.28 12.09
CA ARG A 286 -8.48 -3.65 12.06
C ARG A 286 -8.05 -4.15 13.44
N ARG A 287 -7.50 -3.29 14.30
CA ARG A 287 -7.12 -3.67 15.67
C ARG A 287 -8.35 -3.93 16.54
N ALA A 288 -9.37 -3.08 16.42
CA ALA A 288 -10.64 -3.31 17.11
C ALA A 288 -11.32 -4.61 16.66
N ILE A 289 -11.25 -4.98 15.37
CA ILE A 289 -11.73 -6.29 14.89
C ILE A 289 -10.93 -7.46 15.50
N ILE A 290 -9.60 -7.36 15.56
CA ILE A 290 -8.77 -8.40 16.21
C ILE A 290 -9.18 -8.58 17.68
N GLU A 291 -9.46 -7.47 18.37
CA GLU A 291 -9.91 -7.52 19.76
C GLU A 291 -11.33 -8.09 19.88
N ALA A 292 -12.25 -7.73 18.99
CA ALA A 292 -13.60 -8.31 18.93
C ALA A 292 -13.55 -9.84 18.72
N LEU A 293 -12.68 -10.32 17.83
CA LEU A 293 -12.44 -11.75 17.61
C LEU A 293 -11.87 -12.44 18.86
N ARG A 294 -10.94 -11.78 19.56
CA ARG A 294 -10.35 -12.29 20.81
C ARG A 294 -11.41 -12.45 21.91
N LEU A 295 -12.30 -11.48 22.05
CA LEU A 295 -13.41 -11.52 23.01
C LEU A 295 -14.42 -12.62 22.66
N THR A 296 -14.73 -12.80 21.37
CA THR A 296 -15.66 -13.84 20.90
C THR A 296 -15.10 -15.24 21.18
N ASN A 297 -13.84 -15.50 20.81
CA ASN A 297 -13.20 -16.81 21.03
C ASN A 297 -12.94 -17.10 22.53
N GLY A 298 -12.78 -16.05 23.35
CA GLY A 298 -12.61 -16.16 24.79
C GLY A 298 -13.90 -16.53 25.53
N GLU A 299 -15.06 -16.16 24.99
CA GLU A 299 -16.37 -16.56 25.52
C GLU A 299 -16.69 -18.02 25.17
N GLU A 300 -16.38 -18.48 23.94
CA GLU A 300 -16.50 -19.91 23.57
C GLU A 300 -15.60 -20.81 24.43
N LYS A 301 -14.40 -20.36 24.82
CA LYS A 301 -13.53 -21.11 25.73
C LYS A 301 -14.05 -21.21 27.15
N LYS A 302 -14.78 -20.20 27.64
CA LYS A 302 -15.43 -20.26 28.97
C LYS A 302 -16.61 -21.23 29.01
N GLU A 303 -17.25 -21.51 27.88
CA GLU A 303 -18.28 -22.56 27.78
C GLU A 303 -17.67 -23.96 27.63
N ILE A 304 -16.47 -24.07 27.04
CA ILE A 304 -15.76 -25.35 26.84
C ILE A 304 -14.87 -25.74 28.04
N GLU A 305 -14.54 -24.80 28.94
CA GLU A 305 -13.73 -25.03 30.16
C GLU A 305 -14.38 -25.90 31.25
N ILE A 306 -15.43 -26.67 30.93
CA ILE A 306 -15.90 -27.77 31.78
C ILE A 306 -15.26 -29.12 31.40
N GLU A 307 -14.73 -29.33 30.19
CA GLU A 307 -14.04 -30.59 29.88
C GLU A 307 -12.83 -30.45 28.94
N ALA A 308 -11.66 -30.79 29.52
CA ALA A 308 -10.42 -31.23 28.89
C ALA A 308 -9.35 -30.18 28.46
N CYS A 309 -8.12 -30.59 28.78
CA CYS A 309 -6.89 -29.81 28.92
C CYS A 309 -6.11 -29.52 27.63
N GLU A 310 -5.19 -28.54 27.79
CA GLU A 310 -3.77 -28.54 27.36
C GLU A 310 -3.36 -28.42 25.88
N GLU A 311 -2.44 -27.46 25.69
CA GLU A 311 -1.32 -27.43 24.72
C GLU A 311 -1.61 -27.47 23.20
N LEU A 312 -2.01 -26.33 22.62
CA LEU A 312 -1.80 -26.06 21.18
C LEU A 312 -1.34 -24.61 20.88
N ASN A 313 -0.07 -24.50 20.49
CA ASN A 313 0.58 -23.53 19.58
C ASN A 313 -0.02 -22.11 19.42
N GLY A 314 0.50 -21.14 20.17
CA GLY A 314 0.15 -19.71 20.03
C GLY A 314 0.55 -19.02 18.70
N CYS A 315 1.39 -19.67 17.87
CA CYS A 315 1.87 -19.08 16.61
C CYS A 315 0.85 -19.21 15.45
N ASP A 316 0.03 -20.27 15.42
CA ASP A 316 -0.96 -20.50 14.37
C ASP A 316 -2.22 -19.66 14.56
N ILE A 317 -2.65 -19.49 15.82
CA ILE A 317 -3.81 -18.64 16.19
C ILE A 317 -3.56 -17.18 15.78
N ALA A 318 -2.35 -16.65 16.02
CA ALA A 318 -2.01 -15.27 15.66
C ALA A 318 -1.94 -15.02 14.14
N ARG A 319 -1.66 -16.07 13.34
CA ARG A 319 -1.73 -16.00 11.87
C ARG A 319 -3.17 -16.08 11.37
N SER A 320 -3.99 -16.98 11.92
CA SER A 320 -5.43 -17.07 11.60
C SER A 320 -6.15 -15.76 11.87
N LEU A 321 -6.03 -15.21 13.09
CA LEU A 321 -6.67 -13.95 13.49
C LEU A 321 -6.32 -12.77 12.56
N LYS A 322 -5.09 -12.74 12.02
CA LYS A 322 -4.69 -11.68 11.09
C LYS A 322 -5.35 -11.81 9.72
N ALA A 323 -5.57 -13.02 9.21
CA ALA A 323 -6.30 -13.26 7.98
C ALA A 323 -7.80 -13.01 8.21
N ASP A 324 -8.35 -13.56 9.28
CA ASP A 324 -9.75 -13.41 9.69
C ASP A 324 -10.11 -11.94 9.93
N SER A 325 -9.22 -11.15 10.52
CA SER A 325 -9.45 -9.71 10.73
C SER A 325 -9.71 -8.94 9.43
N LYS A 326 -9.10 -9.33 8.30
CA LYS A 326 -9.34 -8.66 7.01
C LYS A 326 -10.72 -9.00 6.48
N LYS A 327 -11.10 -10.29 6.57
CA LYS A 327 -12.42 -10.78 6.17
C LYS A 327 -13.52 -10.10 6.99
N TRP A 328 -13.37 -10.08 8.31
CA TRP A 328 -14.34 -9.48 9.23
C TRP A 328 -14.39 -7.96 9.16
N LEU A 329 -13.26 -7.28 8.91
CA LEU A 329 -13.28 -5.84 8.65
C LEU A 329 -14.10 -5.51 7.40
N LYS A 330 -13.90 -6.26 6.30
CA LYS A 330 -14.70 -6.09 5.08
C LYS A 330 -16.19 -6.34 5.36
N PHE A 331 -16.51 -7.37 6.14
CA PHE A 331 -17.88 -7.67 6.55
C PHE A 331 -18.50 -6.52 7.37
N VAL A 332 -17.80 -6.00 8.37
CA VAL A 332 -18.28 -4.90 9.23
C VAL A 332 -18.50 -3.63 8.41
N ILE A 333 -17.57 -3.30 7.51
CA ILE A 333 -17.72 -2.18 6.57
C ILE A 333 -18.98 -2.36 5.71
N GLN A 334 -19.19 -3.55 5.15
CA GLN A 334 -20.37 -3.84 4.34
C GLN A 334 -21.69 -3.79 5.15
N ALA A 335 -21.67 -4.27 6.40
CA ALA A 335 -22.82 -4.18 7.30
C ALA A 335 -23.16 -2.73 7.63
N LYS A 336 -22.15 -1.91 8.00
CA LYS A 336 -22.34 -0.50 8.33
C LYS A 336 -22.80 0.33 7.14
N THR A 337 -22.22 0.14 5.95
CA THR A 337 -22.61 0.88 4.72
C THR A 337 -24.03 0.57 4.24
N SER A 338 -24.54 -0.61 4.57
CA SER A 338 -25.93 -1.01 4.31
C SER A 338 -26.88 -0.75 5.48
N GLY A 339 -26.41 -0.14 6.57
CA GLY A 339 -27.24 0.21 7.72
C GLY A 339 -27.69 -0.98 8.58
N LYS A 340 -27.08 -2.15 8.42
CA LYS A 340 -27.51 -3.38 9.11
C LYS A 340 -27.10 -3.34 10.58
N THR A 341 -28.07 -3.53 11.48
CA THR A 341 -27.79 -3.66 12.90
C THR A 341 -27.41 -5.10 13.27
N PRO A 342 -26.80 -5.35 14.44
CA PRO A 342 -26.59 -6.70 14.94
C PRO A 342 -27.88 -7.55 14.99
N GLU A 343 -29.03 -6.95 15.30
CA GLU A 343 -30.33 -7.63 15.30
C GLU A 343 -30.74 -8.07 13.89
N ASP A 344 -30.53 -7.23 12.88
CA ASP A 344 -30.85 -7.57 11.49
C ASP A 344 -29.95 -8.70 10.97
N LEU A 345 -28.66 -8.67 11.34
CA LEU A 345 -27.73 -9.76 11.03
C LEU A 345 -28.15 -11.08 11.70
N LYS A 346 -28.65 -11.04 12.95
CA LYS A 346 -29.22 -12.21 13.64
C LYS A 346 -30.43 -12.77 12.89
N LYS A 347 -31.35 -11.90 12.41
CA LYS A 347 -32.54 -12.30 11.62
C LYS A 347 -32.17 -12.96 10.29
N MET A 348 -31.11 -12.49 9.62
CA MET A 348 -30.61 -13.08 8.37
C MET A 348 -29.80 -14.38 8.57
N GLY A 349 -29.69 -14.90 9.81
CA GLY A 349 -28.94 -16.11 10.12
C GLY A 349 -27.42 -15.92 10.26
N GLN A 350 -26.91 -14.69 10.19
CA GLN A 350 -25.48 -14.37 10.29
C GLN A 350 -25.06 -14.11 11.74
N ARG A 351 -25.23 -15.11 12.62
CA ARG A 351 -24.99 -14.97 14.07
C ARG A 351 -23.58 -14.49 14.41
N ASN A 352 -22.55 -15.10 13.85
CA ASN A 352 -21.15 -14.74 14.13
C ASN A 352 -20.85 -13.30 13.69
N GLY A 353 -21.39 -12.88 12.54
CA GLY A 353 -21.24 -11.50 12.07
C GLY A 353 -21.94 -10.49 12.96
N ALA A 354 -23.10 -10.83 13.51
CA ALA A 354 -23.80 -9.99 14.47
C ALA A 354 -22.99 -9.79 15.76
N VAL A 355 -22.47 -10.88 16.33
CA VAL A 355 -21.65 -10.84 17.56
C VAL A 355 -20.39 -10.01 17.34
N ILE A 356 -19.69 -10.20 16.22
CA ILE A 356 -18.48 -9.45 15.91
C ILE A 356 -18.78 -7.96 15.71
N LEU A 357 -19.85 -7.61 15.01
CA LEU A 357 -20.27 -6.22 14.83
C LEU A 357 -20.64 -5.56 16.17
N GLU A 358 -21.36 -6.29 17.03
CA GLU A 358 -21.75 -5.85 18.36
C GLU A 358 -20.52 -5.54 19.23
N LYS A 359 -19.61 -6.52 19.39
CA LYS A 359 -18.35 -6.34 20.14
C LYS A 359 -17.47 -5.25 19.56
N TYR A 360 -17.41 -5.13 18.24
CA TYR A 360 -16.67 -4.06 17.56
C TYR A 360 -17.22 -2.68 17.93
N ASN A 361 -18.54 -2.50 17.85
CA ASN A 361 -19.18 -1.23 18.21
C ASN A 361 -19.05 -0.94 19.72
N ASP A 362 -19.01 -1.96 20.58
CA ASP A 362 -18.76 -1.79 22.02
C ASP A 362 -17.34 -1.31 22.31
N ILE A 363 -16.34 -1.85 21.61
CA ILE A 363 -14.95 -1.40 21.71
C ILE A 363 -14.86 0.08 21.31
N LEU A 364 -15.43 0.46 20.17
CA LEU A 364 -15.44 1.86 19.72
C LEU A 364 -16.16 2.76 20.73
N ARG A 365 -17.26 2.29 21.34
CA ARG A 365 -17.95 2.99 22.44
C ARG A 365 -17.06 3.20 23.65
N SER A 366 -16.41 2.14 24.14
CA SER A 366 -15.52 2.21 25.30
C SER A 366 -14.31 3.13 25.10
N CYS A 367 -13.84 3.28 23.86
CA CYS A 367 -12.71 4.14 23.53
C CYS A 367 -13.11 5.59 23.20
N ASN A 368 -14.40 5.95 23.34
CA ASN A 368 -14.94 7.19 22.81
C ASN A 368 -14.47 7.46 21.37
N ALA A 369 -14.59 6.45 20.51
CA ALA A 369 -14.17 6.49 19.12
C ALA A 369 -15.33 6.25 18.14
N LEU A 370 -15.23 6.86 16.96
CA LEU A 370 -16.09 6.61 15.80
C LEU A 370 -15.22 6.36 14.57
N ASP A 371 -15.69 5.50 13.67
CA ASP A 371 -15.07 5.34 12.36
C ASP A 371 -15.78 6.13 11.26
N TYR A 372 -15.23 6.11 10.04
CA TYR A 372 -15.80 6.84 8.91
C TYR A 372 -17.24 6.45 8.58
N HIS A 373 -17.62 5.18 8.75
CA HIS A 373 -18.99 4.73 8.50
C HIS A 373 -19.93 5.11 9.65
N ASP A 374 -19.40 5.18 10.88
CA ASP A 374 -20.15 5.65 12.02
C ASP A 374 -20.52 7.12 11.92
N PHE A 375 -19.74 7.96 11.24
CA PHE A 375 -20.17 9.35 11.01
C PHE A 375 -21.52 9.39 10.31
N ILE A 376 -21.68 8.59 9.26
CA ILE A 376 -22.92 8.55 8.47
C ILE A 376 -24.03 7.88 9.27
N ASN A 377 -23.76 6.71 9.87
CA ASN A 377 -24.76 5.98 10.63
C ASN A 377 -25.23 6.74 11.87
N SER A 378 -24.33 7.43 12.57
CA SER A 378 -24.65 8.25 13.73
C SER A 378 -25.38 9.53 13.33
N SER A 379 -25.05 10.14 12.19
CA SER A 379 -25.80 11.28 11.65
C SER A 379 -27.22 10.90 11.26
N VAL A 380 -27.38 9.73 10.61
CA VAL A 380 -28.70 9.15 10.34
C VAL A 380 -29.47 8.92 11.63
N LYS A 381 -28.83 8.35 12.64
CA LYS A 381 -29.43 8.11 13.95
C LYS A 381 -29.86 9.44 14.61
N LEU A 382 -29.00 10.46 14.59
CA LEU A 382 -29.31 11.79 15.10
C LEU A 382 -30.57 12.36 14.46
N LEU A 383 -30.66 12.32 13.13
CA LEU A 383 -31.80 12.89 12.40
C LEU A 383 -33.09 12.05 12.50
N SER A 384 -32.96 10.74 12.77
CA SER A 384 -34.10 9.83 12.89
C SER A 384 -34.68 9.82 14.31
N ASP A 385 -33.81 9.74 15.32
CA ASP A 385 -34.21 9.58 16.73
C ASP A 385 -34.48 10.95 17.39
N PHE A 386 -33.81 12.02 16.96
CA PHE A 386 -33.91 13.36 17.56
C PHE A 386 -34.51 14.36 16.58
N GLY A 387 -35.84 14.53 16.67
CA GLY A 387 -36.59 15.43 15.77
C GLY A 387 -36.17 16.91 15.85
N GLU A 388 -35.60 17.35 16.96
CA GLU A 388 -35.06 18.72 17.14
C GLU A 388 -33.88 18.98 16.21
N VAL A 389 -32.92 18.05 16.18
CA VAL A 389 -31.73 18.12 15.30
C VAL A 389 -32.18 18.11 13.83
N ARG A 390 -33.15 17.27 13.49
CA ARG A 390 -33.70 17.22 12.13
C ARG A 390 -34.31 18.55 11.70
N LYS A 391 -35.08 19.19 12.58
CA LYS A 391 -35.68 20.50 12.28
C LYS A 391 -34.62 21.58 12.13
N GLU A 392 -33.66 21.65 13.05
CA GLU A 392 -32.51 22.58 12.96
C GLU A 392 -31.78 22.45 11.61
N CYS A 393 -31.51 21.20 11.20
CA CYS A 393 -30.89 20.88 9.93
C CYS A 393 -31.73 21.34 8.72
N GLN A 394 -33.04 21.09 8.74
CA GLN A 394 -33.95 21.47 7.65
C GLN A 394 -34.20 22.97 7.57
N ASP A 395 -34.22 23.67 8.71
CA ASP A 395 -34.37 25.12 8.76
C ASP A 395 -33.10 25.84 8.26
N THR A 396 -31.94 25.24 8.53
CA THR A 396 -30.64 25.71 8.04
C THR A 396 -30.51 25.45 6.55
N TRP A 397 -30.54 24.19 6.11
CA TRP A 397 -30.28 23.83 4.71
C TRP A 397 -31.57 23.74 3.91
N LYS A 398 -31.92 24.86 3.28
CA LYS A 398 -33.13 25.03 2.46
C LYS A 398 -32.98 24.50 1.03
N ALA A 399 -31.74 24.25 0.60
CA ALA A 399 -31.41 23.71 -0.71
C ALA A 399 -30.22 22.73 -0.58
N ILE A 400 -30.37 21.53 -1.14
CA ILE A 400 -29.32 20.50 -1.11
C ILE A 400 -28.93 20.13 -2.53
N VAL A 401 -27.63 20.14 -2.82
CA VAL A 401 -27.07 19.77 -4.12
C VAL A 401 -26.02 18.68 -3.91
N VAL A 402 -26.12 17.55 -4.63
CA VAL A 402 -25.24 16.39 -4.46
C VAL A 402 -24.56 16.04 -5.79
N ASP A 403 -23.23 15.99 -5.81
CA ASP A 403 -22.42 15.51 -6.93
C ASP A 403 -22.15 14.00 -6.82
N GLU A 404 -21.77 13.39 -7.95
CA GLU A 404 -21.34 11.98 -8.05
C GLU A 404 -22.29 11.00 -7.35
N PHE A 405 -23.60 11.24 -7.50
CA PHE A 405 -24.65 10.50 -6.80
C PHE A 405 -24.60 8.98 -7.01
N GLN A 406 -24.06 8.52 -8.15
CA GLN A 406 -23.89 7.10 -8.44
C GLN A 406 -22.95 6.37 -7.47
N ASP A 407 -22.06 7.09 -6.77
CA ASP A 407 -21.13 6.50 -5.81
C ASP A 407 -21.69 6.51 -4.38
N THR A 408 -22.94 6.92 -4.18
CA THR A 408 -23.55 6.97 -2.86
C THR A 408 -23.91 5.56 -2.36
N SER A 409 -23.59 5.29 -1.10
CA SER A 409 -24.03 4.11 -0.37
C SER A 409 -25.50 4.22 0.05
N SER A 410 -26.14 3.10 0.37
CA SER A 410 -27.53 3.09 0.84
C SER A 410 -27.73 3.97 2.08
N MET A 411 -26.75 4.04 3.00
CA MET A 411 -26.83 4.91 4.18
C MET A 411 -26.61 6.39 3.86
N GLN A 412 -25.75 6.73 2.90
CA GLN A 412 -25.62 8.11 2.42
C GLN A 412 -26.92 8.59 1.75
N TYR A 413 -27.53 7.73 0.94
CA TYR A 413 -28.82 8.03 0.34
C TYR A 413 -29.93 8.17 1.40
N PHE A 414 -29.96 7.29 2.40
CA PHE A 414 -30.92 7.39 3.50
C PHE A 414 -30.74 8.68 4.32
N LEU A 415 -29.51 9.09 4.60
CA LEU A 415 -29.19 10.39 5.19
C LEU A 415 -29.75 11.54 4.35
N LEU A 416 -29.43 11.54 3.04
CA LEU A 416 -29.90 12.55 2.10
C LEU A 416 -31.43 12.65 2.10
N ARG A 417 -32.12 11.51 2.10
CA ARG A 417 -33.59 11.45 2.10
C ARG A 417 -34.21 12.11 3.35
N ILE A 418 -33.60 11.95 4.51
CA ILE A 418 -34.07 12.59 5.76
C ILE A 418 -33.84 14.10 5.72
N LEU A 419 -32.68 14.55 5.25
CA LEU A 419 -32.37 15.97 5.09
C LEU A 419 -33.29 16.62 4.05
N ALA A 420 -33.46 15.98 2.90
CA ALA A 420 -34.25 16.45 1.77
C ALA A 420 -35.76 16.21 1.89
N SER A 421 -36.32 16.02 3.09
CA SER A 421 -37.78 15.80 3.24
C SER A 421 -38.64 17.00 2.83
N HIS A 422 -38.03 18.17 2.65
CA HIS A 422 -38.64 19.38 2.11
C HIS A 422 -38.60 19.43 0.57
N ASN A 423 -38.16 18.35 -0.09
CA ASN A 423 -38.10 18.17 -1.55
C ASN A 423 -37.17 19.14 -2.32
N HIS A 424 -36.42 20.00 -1.65
CA HIS A 424 -35.46 20.91 -2.30
C HIS A 424 -34.09 20.25 -2.47
N VAL A 425 -34.06 19.20 -3.28
CA VAL A 425 -32.83 18.42 -3.54
C VAL A 425 -32.53 18.36 -5.02
N THR A 426 -31.26 18.55 -5.37
CA THR A 426 -30.72 18.31 -6.70
C THR A 426 -29.64 17.24 -6.62
N ILE A 427 -29.84 16.11 -7.29
CA ILE A 427 -28.81 15.07 -7.44
C ILE A 427 -28.23 15.10 -8.84
N VAL A 428 -26.91 14.92 -8.94
CA VAL A 428 -26.18 14.88 -10.22
C VAL A 428 -25.30 13.64 -10.24
N GLY A 429 -25.30 12.91 -11.35
CA GLY A 429 -24.42 11.76 -11.48
C GLY A 429 -24.49 11.05 -12.82
N ASP A 430 -23.70 10.00 -12.93
CA ASP A 430 -23.59 9.14 -14.11
C ASP A 430 -23.64 7.66 -13.71
N GLU A 431 -24.77 7.00 -13.96
CA GLU A 431 -24.96 5.55 -13.70
C GLU A 431 -23.85 4.68 -14.34
N ASP A 432 -23.29 5.10 -15.49
CA ASP A 432 -22.23 4.39 -16.20
C ASP A 432 -20.84 4.59 -15.56
N GLN A 433 -20.70 5.49 -14.58
CA GLN A 433 -19.45 5.75 -13.84
C GLN A 433 -19.50 5.31 -12.37
N SER A 434 -20.43 4.43 -12.00
CA SER A 434 -20.46 3.79 -10.68
C SER A 434 -19.39 2.70 -10.57
N ILE A 435 -18.25 3.02 -9.95
CA ILE A 435 -17.07 2.13 -9.87
C ILE A 435 -16.58 1.86 -8.43
N PHE A 436 -17.36 2.25 -7.43
CA PHE A 436 -17.00 2.11 -6.01
C PHE A 436 -17.92 1.13 -5.25
N SER A 437 -18.48 0.11 -5.91
CA SER A 437 -19.36 -0.86 -5.25
C SER A 437 -18.62 -1.64 -4.16
N PHE A 438 -17.31 -1.87 -4.36
CA PHE A 438 -16.44 -2.49 -3.36
C PHE A 438 -16.30 -1.67 -2.07
N ASN A 439 -16.58 -0.36 -2.12
CA ASN A 439 -16.64 0.55 -0.97
C ASN A 439 -18.07 0.75 -0.44
N GLY A 440 -19.06 0.02 -0.99
CA GLY A 440 -20.45 0.06 -0.54
C GLY A 440 -21.37 1.01 -1.32
N ALA A 441 -20.94 1.53 -2.48
CA ALA A 441 -21.83 2.29 -3.37
C ALA A 441 -22.98 1.41 -3.88
N ASP A 442 -24.19 1.95 -3.88
CA ASP A 442 -25.39 1.24 -4.30
C ASP A 442 -25.78 1.64 -5.74
N VAL A 443 -25.65 0.67 -6.65
CA VAL A 443 -25.97 0.86 -8.08
C VAL A 443 -27.45 1.21 -8.28
N ASN A 444 -28.33 0.88 -7.33
CA ASN A 444 -29.77 1.17 -7.39
C ASN A 444 -30.13 2.55 -6.79
N GLY A 445 -29.15 3.42 -6.53
CA GLY A 445 -29.38 4.74 -5.93
C GLY A 445 -30.34 5.60 -6.76
N PHE A 446 -30.14 5.65 -8.09
CA PHE A 446 -31.01 6.39 -9.00
C PHE A 446 -32.44 5.85 -9.02
N ASP A 447 -32.62 4.53 -9.07
CA ASP A 447 -33.94 3.89 -9.03
C ASP A 447 -34.65 4.14 -7.69
N SER A 448 -33.88 4.17 -6.60
CA SER A 448 -34.41 4.51 -5.28
C SER A 448 -34.86 5.97 -5.20
N PHE A 449 -34.10 6.89 -5.81
CA PHE A 449 -34.49 8.31 -5.90
C PHE A 449 -35.78 8.48 -6.73
N ARG A 450 -35.88 7.83 -7.89
CA ARG A 450 -37.09 7.85 -8.74
C ARG A 450 -38.34 7.40 -7.97
N ARG A 451 -38.21 6.36 -7.15
CA ARG A 451 -39.29 5.81 -6.33
C ARG A 451 -39.67 6.70 -5.15
N ASP A 452 -38.68 7.24 -4.43
CA ASP A 452 -38.92 7.98 -3.19
C ASP A 452 -39.32 9.45 -3.46
N PHE A 453 -38.94 10.03 -4.61
CA PHE A 453 -39.33 11.37 -5.05
C PHE A 453 -40.15 11.31 -6.34
N PRO A 454 -41.43 10.90 -6.31
CA PRO A 454 -42.23 10.69 -7.53
C PRO A 454 -42.49 11.98 -8.33
N THR A 455 -42.40 13.15 -7.69
CA THR A 455 -42.55 14.47 -8.34
C THR A 455 -41.25 14.98 -8.95
N HIS A 456 -40.20 14.17 -9.02
CA HIS A 456 -38.90 14.62 -9.52
C HIS A 456 -38.95 15.02 -10.99
N LYS A 457 -38.14 16.01 -11.36
CA LYS A 457 -37.82 16.33 -12.75
C LYS A 457 -36.51 15.63 -13.12
N GLU A 458 -36.53 14.80 -14.16
CA GLU A 458 -35.32 14.19 -14.73
C GLU A 458 -34.84 14.99 -15.94
N ILE A 459 -33.57 15.43 -15.92
CA ILE A 459 -32.92 16.10 -17.04
C ILE A 459 -31.67 15.31 -17.44
N LYS A 460 -31.55 15.01 -18.73
CA LYS A 460 -30.44 14.22 -19.27
C LYS A 460 -29.40 15.12 -19.94
N LEU A 461 -28.15 15.08 -19.48
CA LEU A 461 -27.04 15.77 -20.13
C LEU A 461 -26.31 14.80 -21.07
N ILE A 462 -26.66 14.89 -22.35
CA ILE A 462 -26.27 13.92 -23.37
C ILE A 462 -25.00 14.33 -24.13
N LYS A 463 -24.78 15.63 -24.29
CA LYS A 463 -23.69 16.19 -25.09
C LYS A 463 -22.37 16.16 -24.32
N ASN A 464 -21.34 15.54 -24.91
CA ASN A 464 -19.97 15.45 -24.41
C ASN A 464 -19.10 16.55 -25.06
N TYR A 465 -18.41 17.30 -24.21
CA TYR A 465 -17.52 18.41 -24.59
C TYR A 465 -16.04 18.07 -24.41
N ARG A 466 -15.71 16.84 -24.01
CA ARG A 466 -14.36 16.43 -23.63
C ARG A 466 -13.65 15.68 -24.75
N SER A 467 -14.28 14.63 -25.26
CA SER A 467 -13.63 13.58 -26.05
C SER A 467 -13.99 13.69 -27.52
N THR A 468 -13.11 13.24 -28.41
CA THR A 468 -13.39 13.10 -29.84
C THR A 468 -14.48 12.08 -30.12
N ARG A 469 -15.11 12.19 -31.30
CA ARG A 469 -16.25 11.33 -31.67
C ARG A 469 -15.93 9.84 -31.61
N ARG A 470 -14.76 9.41 -32.13
CA ARG A 470 -14.34 8.00 -32.11
C ARG A 470 -14.19 7.44 -30.71
N ILE A 471 -13.66 8.23 -29.77
CA ILE A 471 -13.51 7.81 -28.37
C ILE A 471 -14.87 7.67 -27.70
N VAL A 472 -15.77 8.63 -27.91
CA VAL A 472 -17.14 8.59 -27.35
C VAL A 472 -17.91 7.40 -27.92
N GLU A 473 -17.85 7.16 -29.23
CA GLU A 473 -18.52 6.05 -29.91
C GLU A 473 -18.00 4.70 -29.39
N ALA A 474 -16.68 4.51 -29.33
CA ALA A 474 -16.07 3.28 -28.81
C ALA A 474 -16.46 3.02 -27.34
N ALA A 475 -16.40 4.05 -26.49
CA ALA A 475 -16.78 3.93 -25.09
C ALA A 475 -18.28 3.60 -24.95
N CYS A 476 -19.14 4.20 -25.78
CA CYS A 476 -20.57 3.89 -25.81
C CYS A 476 -20.85 2.44 -26.23
N CYS A 477 -20.13 1.91 -27.22
CA CYS A 477 -20.27 0.51 -27.65
C CYS A 477 -19.87 -0.47 -26.55
N VAL A 478 -18.76 -0.21 -25.84
CA VAL A 478 -18.35 -1.01 -24.69
C VAL A 478 -19.46 -1.00 -23.64
N ILE A 479 -19.85 0.16 -23.12
CA ILE A 479 -20.79 0.24 -22.00
C ILE A 479 -22.19 -0.30 -22.33
N HIS A 480 -22.58 -0.35 -23.61
CA HIS A 480 -23.88 -0.89 -24.06
C HIS A 480 -24.04 -2.38 -23.72
N HIS A 481 -22.96 -3.11 -23.47
CA HIS A 481 -23.00 -4.52 -23.05
C HIS A 481 -23.42 -4.72 -21.59
N ASN A 482 -23.61 -3.65 -20.79
CA ASN A 482 -24.20 -3.73 -19.45
C ASN A 482 -25.73 -3.83 -19.53
N VAL A 483 -26.32 -4.81 -18.85
CA VAL A 483 -27.76 -5.12 -18.93
C VAL A 483 -28.57 -4.20 -18.01
N LYS A 484 -28.05 -3.89 -16.82
CA LYS A 484 -28.71 -3.03 -15.82
C LYS A 484 -28.35 -1.56 -16.00
N ARG A 485 -28.69 -0.99 -17.16
CA ARG A 485 -28.45 0.41 -17.50
C ARG A 485 -29.78 1.16 -17.69
N GLY A 486 -29.86 2.42 -17.27
CA GLY A 486 -30.97 3.29 -17.64
C GLY A 486 -31.15 3.35 -19.16
N GLN A 487 -32.34 2.98 -19.65
CA GLN A 487 -32.64 2.94 -21.08
C GLN A 487 -32.46 4.36 -21.69
N HIS A 488 -31.80 4.44 -22.85
CA HIS A 488 -31.69 5.64 -23.72
C HIS A 488 -30.70 6.76 -23.34
N LYS A 489 -29.53 6.44 -22.81
CA LYS A 489 -28.43 7.43 -22.74
C LYS A 489 -27.44 7.23 -23.90
N GLN A 490 -27.68 7.86 -25.04
CA GLN A 490 -26.75 7.87 -26.18
C GLN A 490 -25.92 9.15 -26.14
N VAL A 491 -24.68 9.09 -25.69
CA VAL A 491 -23.82 10.28 -25.57
C VAL A 491 -23.39 10.78 -26.95
N GLU A 492 -23.58 12.06 -27.22
CA GLU A 492 -23.24 12.70 -28.49
C GLU A 492 -22.09 13.69 -28.32
N THR A 493 -21.34 14.01 -29.37
CA THR A 493 -20.31 15.05 -29.32
C THR A 493 -20.19 15.78 -30.66
N ASP A 494 -20.01 17.11 -30.56
CA ASP A 494 -19.71 17.98 -31.71
C ASP A 494 -18.21 18.13 -31.94
N ASN A 495 -17.39 17.48 -31.11
CA ASN A 495 -15.94 17.49 -31.28
C ASN A 495 -15.56 16.81 -32.61
N SER A 496 -14.34 17.09 -33.07
CA SER A 496 -13.82 16.46 -34.28
C SER A 496 -13.85 14.94 -34.19
N ILE A 497 -13.85 14.27 -35.35
CA ILE A 497 -13.89 12.80 -35.43
C ILE A 497 -12.76 12.17 -34.62
N GLY A 498 -11.58 12.80 -34.63
CA GLY A 498 -10.39 12.35 -33.91
C GLY A 498 -9.61 11.25 -34.65
N SER A 499 -8.48 10.85 -34.07
CA SER A 499 -7.69 9.72 -34.56
C SER A 499 -8.36 8.38 -34.23
N LEU A 500 -7.94 7.30 -34.89
CA LEU A 500 -8.31 5.95 -34.49
C LEU A 500 -7.76 5.63 -33.10
N ILE A 501 -8.43 4.73 -32.39
CA ILE A 501 -7.95 4.20 -31.11
C ILE A 501 -6.87 3.17 -31.42
N THR A 502 -5.64 3.42 -30.98
CA THR A 502 -4.53 2.50 -31.24
C THR A 502 -4.56 1.38 -30.20
N ILE A 503 -4.75 0.15 -30.65
CA ILE A 503 -4.57 -1.04 -29.83
C ILE A 503 -3.21 -1.65 -30.18
N LYS A 504 -2.31 -1.70 -29.20
CA LYS A 504 -0.94 -2.19 -29.35
C LYS A 504 -0.76 -3.51 -28.62
N GLU A 505 -0.34 -4.52 -29.36
CA GLU A 505 0.19 -5.75 -28.81
C GLU A 505 1.66 -5.56 -28.42
N CYS A 506 2.01 -5.97 -27.20
CA CYS A 506 3.38 -5.96 -26.69
C CYS A 506 3.78 -7.37 -26.27
N HIS A 507 5.01 -7.79 -26.55
CA HIS A 507 5.46 -9.12 -26.13
C HIS A 507 5.47 -9.27 -24.60
N ASN A 508 6.00 -8.28 -23.88
CA ASN A 508 6.14 -8.28 -22.42
C ASN A 508 5.98 -6.87 -21.82
N GLU A 509 6.07 -6.76 -20.49
CA GLU A 509 5.96 -5.47 -19.78
C GLU A 509 7.03 -4.44 -20.18
N GLU A 510 8.23 -4.90 -20.52
CA GLU A 510 9.34 -4.03 -20.93
C GLU A 510 9.11 -3.42 -22.32
N ALA A 511 8.63 -4.23 -23.27
CA ALA A 511 8.20 -3.79 -24.59
C ALA A 511 7.04 -2.80 -24.50
N GLN A 512 6.07 -3.04 -23.60
CA GLN A 512 4.98 -2.11 -23.31
C GLN A 512 5.49 -0.77 -22.79
N CYS A 513 6.42 -0.77 -21.82
CA CYS A 513 7.02 0.46 -21.31
C CYS A 513 7.79 1.21 -22.39
N SER A 514 8.55 0.48 -23.21
CA SER A 514 9.37 1.05 -24.30
C SER A 514 8.49 1.70 -25.35
N PHE A 515 7.41 1.04 -25.78
CA PHE A 515 6.47 1.64 -26.73
C PHE A 515 5.82 2.91 -26.19
N VAL A 516 5.37 2.91 -24.94
CA VAL A 516 4.75 4.09 -24.32
C VAL A 516 5.77 5.23 -24.25
N LEU A 517 7.01 4.95 -23.85
CA LEU A 517 8.12 5.90 -23.84
C LEU A 517 8.39 6.49 -25.22
N ASP A 518 8.57 5.64 -26.22
CA ASP A 518 8.90 6.05 -27.58
C ASP A 518 7.77 6.90 -28.15
N LYS A 519 6.51 6.54 -27.91
CA LYS A 519 5.35 7.34 -28.31
C LYS A 519 5.25 8.66 -27.58
N ILE A 520 5.52 8.70 -26.29
CA ILE A 520 5.58 9.97 -25.54
C ILE A 520 6.65 10.88 -26.14
N LEU A 521 7.84 10.35 -26.39
CA LEU A 521 8.95 11.11 -26.97
C LEU A 521 8.62 11.62 -28.37
N GLU A 522 8.09 10.77 -29.24
CA GLU A 522 7.60 11.12 -30.58
C GLU A 522 6.60 12.29 -30.53
N ILE A 523 5.58 12.18 -29.66
CA ILE A 523 4.54 13.20 -29.49
C ILE A 523 5.12 14.51 -28.96
N THR A 524 6.13 14.45 -28.08
CA THR A 524 6.80 15.65 -27.56
C THR A 524 7.82 16.26 -28.52
N SER A 525 8.36 15.49 -29.47
CA SER A 525 9.34 15.96 -30.47
C SER A 525 8.71 16.60 -31.71
N ASP A 526 7.46 16.23 -32.05
CA ASP A 526 6.75 16.80 -33.19
C ASP A 526 6.36 18.27 -32.94
N GLY A 527 7.20 19.19 -33.42
CA GLY A 527 7.06 20.64 -33.23
C GLY A 527 5.94 21.34 -34.01
N SER A 528 4.95 20.62 -34.56
CA SER A 528 4.00 21.14 -35.55
C SER A 528 2.58 21.45 -35.03
N THR A 529 2.26 21.20 -33.76
CA THR A 529 1.02 21.68 -33.13
C THR A 529 1.29 22.00 -31.67
N SER A 530 0.75 23.13 -31.17
CA SER A 530 0.95 23.72 -29.83
C SER A 530 1.57 22.76 -28.80
N LYS A 531 2.85 22.96 -28.46
CA LYS A 531 3.64 22.19 -27.48
C LYS A 531 2.78 21.36 -26.52
N LYS A 532 2.53 20.08 -26.86
CA LYS A 532 1.82 19.18 -25.95
C LYS A 532 2.72 18.94 -24.76
N SER A 533 2.39 19.59 -23.66
CA SER A 533 3.17 19.53 -22.43
C SER A 533 3.02 18.15 -21.80
N PHE A 534 4.03 17.67 -21.07
CA PHE A 534 3.97 16.39 -20.36
C PHE A 534 2.73 16.26 -19.46
N GLY A 535 2.22 17.39 -18.94
CA GLY A 535 0.99 17.46 -18.15
C GLY A 535 -0.28 16.98 -18.86
N ASN A 536 -0.28 16.92 -20.19
CA ASN A 536 -1.44 16.50 -20.97
C ASN A 536 -1.46 14.98 -21.24
N ILE A 537 -0.52 14.24 -20.65
CA ILE A 537 -0.36 12.79 -20.86
C ILE A 537 -0.60 12.05 -19.54
N ALA A 538 -1.39 10.96 -19.62
CA ALA A 538 -1.58 10.03 -18.52
C ALA A 538 -1.41 8.57 -18.91
N VAL A 539 -0.86 7.78 -18.00
CA VAL A 539 -0.81 6.31 -18.07
C VAL A 539 -1.69 5.74 -16.96
N LEU A 540 -2.72 5.02 -17.37
CA LEU A 540 -3.76 4.44 -16.51
C LEU A 540 -3.57 2.93 -16.40
N TYR A 541 -3.56 2.43 -15.17
CA TYR A 541 -3.43 1.00 -14.87
C TYR A 541 -4.49 0.53 -13.85
N ARG A 542 -4.84 -0.76 -13.87
CA ARG A 542 -5.82 -1.32 -12.92
C ARG A 542 -5.27 -1.40 -11.49
N ARG A 543 -4.03 -1.89 -11.35
CA ARG A 543 -3.36 -2.17 -10.07
C ARG A 543 -2.12 -1.29 -9.94
N GLN A 544 -1.88 -0.77 -8.73
CA GLN A 544 -0.72 0.11 -8.46
C GLN A 544 0.62 -0.55 -8.82
N ILE A 545 0.72 -1.87 -8.66
CA ILE A 545 1.95 -2.62 -8.95
C ILE A 545 2.36 -2.52 -10.43
N SER A 546 1.39 -2.40 -11.34
CA SER A 546 1.64 -2.29 -12.78
C SER A 546 2.25 -0.94 -13.16
N GLY A 547 2.02 0.10 -12.36
CA GLY A 547 2.65 1.41 -12.56
C GLY A 547 4.15 1.44 -12.25
N ARG A 548 4.70 0.44 -11.53
CA ARG A 548 6.11 0.43 -11.10
C ARG A 548 7.08 0.36 -12.28
N ALA A 549 6.79 -0.46 -13.27
CA ALA A 549 7.64 -0.59 -14.46
C ALA A 549 7.78 0.77 -15.17
N PHE A 550 6.69 1.53 -15.30
CA PHE A 550 6.69 2.87 -15.87
C PHE A 550 7.48 3.87 -15.03
N GLN A 551 7.38 3.83 -13.70
CA GLN A 551 8.17 4.71 -12.82
C GLN A 551 9.67 4.51 -13.01
N ILE A 552 10.13 3.25 -13.07
CA ILE A 552 11.55 2.91 -13.27
C ILE A 552 12.00 3.40 -14.65
N SER A 553 11.23 3.10 -15.69
CA SER A 553 11.55 3.45 -17.07
C SER A 553 11.53 4.96 -17.34
N PHE A 554 10.59 5.69 -16.75
CA PHE A 554 10.54 7.16 -16.87
C PHE A 554 11.70 7.81 -16.14
N ARG A 555 12.06 7.30 -14.95
CA ARG A 555 13.20 7.81 -14.19
C ARG A 555 14.53 7.57 -14.89
N SER A 556 14.76 6.37 -15.43
CA SER A 556 15.99 6.05 -16.16
C SER A 556 16.18 6.93 -17.41
N ARG A 557 15.09 7.33 -18.05
CA ARG A 557 15.05 8.26 -19.20
C ARG A 557 14.95 9.73 -18.80
N LYS A 558 14.95 10.06 -17.50
CA LYS A 558 14.80 11.43 -16.95
C LYS A 558 13.55 12.17 -17.46
N ILE A 559 12.46 11.43 -17.63
CA ILE A 559 11.17 12.01 -18.00
C ILE A 559 10.44 12.42 -16.71
N PRO A 560 9.96 13.67 -16.58
CA PRO A 560 9.23 14.11 -15.40
C PRO A 560 7.88 13.40 -15.32
N PHE A 561 7.59 12.78 -14.17
CA PHE A 561 6.30 12.12 -13.93
C PHE A 561 5.82 12.32 -12.49
N ASN A 562 4.50 12.24 -12.31
CA ASN A 562 3.84 12.29 -11.02
C ASN A 562 3.00 11.02 -10.82
N VAL A 563 3.17 10.34 -9.69
CA VAL A 563 2.35 9.18 -9.32
C VAL A 563 1.19 9.66 -8.47
N HIS A 564 0.02 9.75 -9.08
CA HIS A 564 -1.18 10.17 -8.38
C HIS A 564 -1.55 9.13 -7.30
N GLY A 565 -1.72 9.56 -6.06
CA GLY A 565 -2.22 8.73 -4.96
C GLY A 565 -1.17 7.98 -4.13
N VAL A 566 0.12 8.10 -4.41
CA VAL A 566 1.18 7.61 -3.51
C VAL A 566 1.89 8.80 -2.89
N ALA A 567 1.51 9.15 -1.66
CA ALA A 567 2.30 10.09 -0.88
C ALA A 567 3.64 9.41 -0.54
N PHE A 568 4.68 9.70 -1.33
CA PHE A 568 6.02 9.14 -1.17
C PHE A 568 6.51 9.27 0.28
N TYR A 569 6.31 10.43 0.91
CA TYR A 569 6.67 10.69 2.30
C TYR A 569 5.84 9.91 3.33
N ARG A 570 4.72 9.29 2.94
CA ARG A 570 3.94 8.40 3.83
C ARG A 570 4.54 7.01 3.98
N LYS A 571 5.51 6.60 3.16
CA LYS A 571 6.15 5.28 3.28
C LYS A 571 6.85 5.13 4.62
N LYS A 572 6.73 3.96 5.26
CA LYS A 572 7.23 3.72 6.62
C LYS A 572 8.73 3.94 6.80
N VAL A 573 9.52 3.61 5.78
CA VAL A 573 10.97 3.82 5.79
C VAL A 573 11.29 5.32 5.77
N ILE A 574 10.63 6.08 4.89
CA ILE A 574 10.83 7.53 4.76
C ILE A 574 10.33 8.26 6.01
N LYS A 575 9.14 7.91 6.52
CA LYS A 575 8.66 8.42 7.81
C LYS A 575 9.66 8.13 8.95
N ALA A 576 10.31 6.98 8.96
CA ALA A 576 11.32 6.65 9.97
C ALA A 576 12.60 7.49 9.82
N VAL A 577 13.10 7.66 8.59
CA VAL A 577 14.26 8.53 8.30
C VAL A 577 13.95 9.98 8.67
N ILE A 578 12.82 10.53 8.21
CA ILE A 578 12.37 11.89 8.55
C ILE A 578 12.19 12.05 10.06
N ALA A 579 11.59 11.07 10.75
CA ALA A 579 11.46 11.12 12.21
C ALA A 579 12.82 11.16 12.91
N MET A 580 13.79 10.37 12.45
CA MET A 580 15.17 10.40 12.97
C MET A 580 15.83 11.76 12.75
N LEU A 581 15.70 12.36 11.56
CA LEU A 581 16.22 13.69 11.27
C LEU A 581 15.54 14.77 12.12
N LYS A 582 14.21 14.71 12.31
CA LYS A 582 13.49 15.62 13.19
C LYS A 582 13.97 15.54 14.65
N THR A 583 14.47 14.39 15.12
CA THR A 583 15.02 14.27 16.49
C THR A 583 16.30 15.08 16.73
N THR A 584 17.03 15.44 15.67
CA THR A 584 18.29 16.19 15.78
C THR A 584 18.08 17.69 15.85
N LEU A 585 16.89 18.17 15.45
CA LEU A 585 16.56 19.60 15.42
C LEU A 585 15.95 20.07 16.75
N PRO A 586 16.26 21.30 17.20
CA PRO A 586 15.65 21.87 18.40
C PRO A 586 14.18 22.23 18.15
N GLY A 587 13.31 22.00 19.14
CA GLY A 587 11.91 22.45 19.12
C GLY A 587 10.86 21.48 18.54
N PHE A 588 11.23 20.25 18.18
CA PHE A 588 10.24 19.24 17.77
C PHE A 588 9.61 18.48 18.94
N ASP A 589 8.34 18.12 18.78
CA ASP A 589 7.53 17.34 19.73
C ASP A 589 8.11 15.95 20.06
N ASP A 590 7.51 15.30 21.06
CA ASP A 590 7.84 13.91 21.43
C ASP A 590 7.51 12.88 20.34
N ASN A 591 6.62 13.22 19.40
CA ASN A 591 6.12 12.30 18.37
C ASN A 591 7.21 11.80 17.41
N PRO A 592 8.02 12.68 16.77
CA PRO A 592 9.17 12.26 15.98
C PRO A 592 10.14 11.38 16.77
N PHE A 593 10.42 11.72 18.03
CA PHE A 593 11.33 10.93 18.87
C PHE A 593 10.76 9.53 19.15
N ARG A 594 9.48 9.43 19.50
CA ARG A 594 8.78 8.16 19.68
C ARG A 594 8.80 7.31 18.41
N GLN A 595 8.57 7.92 17.25
CA GLN A 595 8.56 7.24 15.97
C GLN A 595 9.96 6.72 15.61
N ALA A 596 11.00 7.54 15.81
CA ALA A 596 12.40 7.15 15.62
C ALA A 596 12.84 6.06 16.61
N PHE A 597 12.43 6.16 17.87
CA PHE A 597 12.72 5.17 18.91
C PHE A 597 12.07 3.82 18.59
N LYS A 598 10.76 3.83 18.25
CA LYS A 598 10.05 2.68 17.69
C LYS A 598 10.81 2.15 16.48
N ALA A 599 11.34 3.03 15.63
CA ALA A 599 12.04 2.73 14.38
C ALA A 599 13.37 1.99 14.55
N LEU A 600 14.09 2.23 15.65
CA LEU A 600 15.42 1.70 15.86
C LEU A 600 15.45 0.51 16.84
N LEU A 601 14.43 0.37 17.68
CA LEU A 601 14.32 -0.76 18.61
C LEU A 601 14.30 -2.11 17.86
N PRO A 602 15.22 -3.04 18.19
CA PRO A 602 15.17 -4.43 17.72
C PRO A 602 14.16 -5.25 18.55
N GLY A 603 13.57 -6.30 17.96
CA GLY A 603 12.71 -7.25 18.67
C GLY A 603 11.28 -7.36 18.14
N ASN A 604 10.52 -8.29 18.72
CA ASN A 604 9.15 -8.59 18.29
C ASN A 604 8.24 -7.36 18.49
N LYS A 605 7.14 -7.29 17.71
CA LYS A 605 6.22 -6.14 17.75
C LYS A 605 5.67 -5.89 19.17
N GLU A 606 5.38 -6.96 19.90
CA GLU A 606 4.87 -6.92 21.28
C GLU A 606 5.91 -6.41 22.29
N GLU A 607 7.16 -6.85 22.19
CA GLU A 607 8.25 -6.38 23.06
C GLU A 607 8.49 -4.89 22.88
N ARG A 608 8.51 -4.42 21.63
CA ARG A 608 8.65 -2.99 21.32
C ARG A 608 7.50 -2.17 21.87
N LYS A 609 6.27 -2.66 21.71
CA LYS A 609 5.08 -1.99 22.23
C LYS A 609 5.15 -1.90 23.76
N MET A 610 5.44 -3.00 24.44
CA MET A 610 5.61 -3.02 25.90
C MET A 610 6.66 -2.00 26.37
N MET A 611 7.81 -1.92 25.69
CA MET A 611 8.86 -0.96 26.03
C MET A 611 8.40 0.50 25.85
N ILE A 612 7.72 0.80 24.75
CA ILE A 612 7.20 2.15 24.47
C ILE A 612 6.09 2.53 25.44
N ASP A 613 5.10 1.65 25.64
CA ASP A 613 3.94 1.87 26.53
C ASP A 613 4.41 2.12 27.98
N TYR A 614 5.47 1.44 28.42
CA TYR A 614 6.04 1.66 29.74
C TYR A 614 6.75 3.02 29.88
N VAL A 615 7.54 3.42 28.87
CA VAL A 615 8.18 4.75 28.84
C VAL A 615 7.11 5.83 28.83
N GLU A 616 6.04 5.63 28.08
CA GLU A 616 4.89 6.52 28.00
C GLU A 616 4.16 6.61 29.34
N LYS A 617 3.91 5.49 30.02
CA LYS A 617 3.34 5.48 31.36
C LYS A 617 4.18 6.29 32.35
N ILE A 618 5.52 6.21 32.23
CA ILE A 618 6.43 7.00 33.07
C ILE A 618 6.39 8.49 32.69
N SER A 619 6.38 8.81 31.40
CA SER A 619 6.24 10.18 30.89
C SER A 619 4.95 10.83 31.41
N THR A 620 3.80 10.12 31.34
CA THR A 620 2.52 10.61 31.87
C THR A 620 2.53 10.76 33.38
N PHE A 621 3.14 9.81 34.10
CA PHE A 621 3.18 9.84 35.57
C PHE A 621 4.09 10.96 36.09
N ARG A 622 5.23 11.20 35.42
CA ARG A 622 6.22 12.21 35.81
C ARG A 622 5.98 13.58 35.18
N LYS A 623 5.02 13.71 34.26
CA LYS A 623 4.78 14.92 33.45
C LYS A 623 6.06 15.42 32.75
N THR A 624 6.85 14.50 32.22
CA THR A 624 8.08 14.80 31.47
C THR A 624 7.96 14.34 30.03
N THR A 625 8.80 14.89 29.14
CA THR A 625 8.80 14.48 27.74
C THR A 625 9.25 13.03 27.58
N PHE A 626 8.72 12.34 26.58
CA PHE A 626 9.05 10.94 26.26
C PHE A 626 10.55 10.75 26.10
N ARG A 627 11.25 11.75 25.52
CA ARG A 627 12.72 11.75 25.38
C ARG A 627 13.43 11.61 26.73
N TYR A 628 13.09 12.44 27.72
CA TYR A 628 13.73 12.37 29.04
C TYR A 628 13.34 11.10 29.79
N ALA A 629 12.06 10.68 29.71
CA ALA A 629 11.61 9.43 30.30
C ALA A 629 12.38 8.22 29.73
N ALA A 630 12.64 8.19 28.42
CA ALA A 630 13.42 7.13 27.79
C ALA A 630 14.88 7.12 28.28
N ILE A 631 15.51 8.28 28.37
CA ILE A 631 16.90 8.41 28.87
C ILE A 631 17.02 7.88 30.30
N ASP A 632 16.09 8.24 31.18
CA ASP A 632 16.07 7.76 32.56
C ASP A 632 15.88 6.24 32.65
N VAL A 633 14.87 5.73 31.94
CA VAL A 633 14.49 4.31 31.96
C VAL A 633 15.60 3.43 31.45
N PHE A 634 16.21 3.79 30.32
CA PHE A 634 17.26 2.98 29.71
C PHE A 634 18.65 3.31 30.27
N GLY A 635 18.87 4.48 30.86
CA GLY A 635 20.09 4.85 31.56
C GLY A 635 20.32 4.07 32.87
N ALA A 636 19.25 3.60 33.52
CA ALA A 636 19.32 2.83 34.76
C ALA A 636 20.13 1.53 34.62
N LYS A 637 21.06 1.27 35.55
CA LYS A 637 21.94 0.06 35.55
C LYS A 637 21.16 -1.24 35.77
N ILE A 638 20.03 -1.18 36.49
CA ILE A 638 19.14 -2.29 36.81
C ILE A 638 17.71 -1.76 36.71
N SER A 639 16.79 -2.56 36.15
CA SER A 639 15.35 -2.28 36.11
C SER A 639 14.60 -3.48 36.67
N GLY A 640 13.56 -3.22 37.47
CA GLY A 640 12.64 -4.28 37.94
C GLY A 640 11.66 -4.74 36.86
N THR A 641 11.53 -3.99 35.76
CA THR A 641 10.53 -4.25 34.70
C THR A 641 11.17 -4.81 33.43
N PHE A 642 12.36 -4.34 33.04
CA PHE A 642 13.03 -4.78 31.82
C PHE A 642 14.20 -5.72 32.08
N LYS A 643 14.36 -6.73 31.22
CA LYS A 643 15.55 -7.57 31.18
C LYS A 643 16.78 -6.75 30.80
N ARG A 644 17.96 -7.15 31.27
CA ARG A 644 19.25 -6.47 30.94
C ARG A 644 19.50 -6.34 29.43
N ALA A 645 19.07 -7.32 28.64
CA ALA A 645 19.13 -7.27 27.18
C ALA A 645 18.28 -6.12 26.60
N GLN A 646 17.04 -5.94 27.08
CA GLN A 646 16.13 -4.89 26.64
C GLN A 646 16.64 -3.49 27.02
N LEU A 647 17.19 -3.34 28.22
CA LEU A 647 17.86 -2.09 28.63
C LEU A 647 19.05 -1.76 27.71
N THR A 648 19.85 -2.77 27.37
CA THR A 648 21.00 -2.60 26.46
C THR A 648 20.55 -2.20 25.07
N GLN A 649 19.44 -2.76 24.56
CA GLN A 649 18.85 -2.36 23.28
C GLN A 649 18.36 -0.91 23.31
N GLY A 650 17.62 -0.50 24.34
CA GLY A 650 17.17 0.89 24.49
C GLY A 650 18.34 1.89 24.54
N ARG A 651 19.41 1.57 25.27
CA ARG A 651 20.65 2.37 25.29
C ARG A 651 21.32 2.49 23.92
N ARG A 652 21.36 1.40 23.15
CA ARG A 652 21.91 1.43 21.79
C ARG A 652 21.12 2.38 20.91
N VAL A 653 19.79 2.34 20.98
CA VAL A 653 18.92 3.27 20.22
C VAL A 653 19.20 4.73 20.61
N LEU A 654 19.25 5.04 21.90
CA LEU A 654 19.57 6.39 22.38
C LEU A 654 20.95 6.86 21.91
N SER A 655 21.95 5.97 21.94
CA SER A 655 23.29 6.25 21.43
C SER A 655 23.29 6.49 19.92
N THR A 656 22.52 5.73 19.13
CA THR A 656 22.37 5.94 17.68
C THR A 656 21.76 7.31 17.37
N LEU A 657 20.69 7.70 18.07
CA LEU A 657 20.08 9.02 17.90
C LEU A 657 21.05 10.14 18.32
N GLY A 658 21.82 9.93 19.39
CA GLY A 658 22.89 10.85 19.81
C GLY A 658 23.98 11.02 18.75
N MET A 659 24.46 9.91 18.16
CA MET A 659 25.46 9.95 17.09
C MET A 659 24.93 10.66 15.84
N LEU A 660 23.65 10.50 15.49
CA LEU A 660 23.05 11.23 14.38
C LEU A 660 22.99 12.74 14.65
N ALA A 661 22.61 13.14 15.88
CA ALA A 661 22.62 14.55 16.27
C ALA A 661 24.03 15.17 16.24
N ASP A 662 25.06 14.40 16.62
CA ASP A 662 26.45 14.82 16.50
C ASP A 662 26.91 14.93 15.05
N LEU A 663 26.43 14.04 14.17
CA LEU A 663 26.73 14.08 12.74
C LEU A 663 26.16 15.35 12.09
N VAL A 664 24.91 15.71 12.39
CA VAL A 664 24.26 16.93 11.86
C VAL A 664 25.02 18.20 12.27
N ARG A 665 25.58 18.23 13.48
CA ARG A 665 26.38 19.37 13.97
C ARG A 665 27.77 19.46 13.34
N LYS A 666 28.31 18.36 12.82
CA LYS A 666 29.68 18.31 12.25
C LYS A 666 29.70 18.37 10.72
N GLU A 667 28.76 17.71 10.07
CA GLU A 667 28.70 17.60 8.61
C GLU A 667 27.97 18.79 7.99
N GLN A 668 28.51 19.28 6.88
CA GLN A 668 27.91 20.35 6.07
C GLN A 668 26.96 19.79 4.99
N SER A 669 27.15 18.53 4.58
CA SER A 669 26.33 17.91 3.53
C SER A 669 25.11 17.21 4.10
N ILE A 670 23.92 17.71 3.75
CA ILE A 670 22.63 17.06 4.07
C ILE A 670 22.54 15.67 3.44
N SER A 671 23.05 15.47 2.22
CA SER A 671 23.00 14.18 1.52
C SER A 671 23.72 13.08 2.30
N VAL A 672 24.86 13.41 2.94
CA VAL A 672 25.61 12.48 3.80
C VAL A 672 24.81 12.15 5.05
N VAL A 673 24.25 13.17 5.72
CA VAL A 673 23.43 12.99 6.92
C VAL A 673 22.22 12.09 6.66
N ILE A 674 21.49 12.35 5.56
CA ILE A 674 20.30 11.57 5.19
C ILE A 674 20.68 10.12 4.83
N SER A 675 21.77 9.93 4.08
CA SER A 675 22.29 8.60 3.76
C SER A 675 22.70 7.83 5.01
N SER A 676 23.37 8.50 5.96
CA SER A 676 23.75 7.93 7.25
C SER A 676 22.53 7.56 8.10
N ALA A 677 21.51 8.43 8.17
CA ALA A 677 20.27 8.15 8.88
C ALA A 677 19.55 6.90 8.30
N ALA A 678 19.48 6.79 6.97
CA ALA A 678 18.92 5.63 6.30
C ALA A 678 19.72 4.34 6.58
N ASN A 679 21.06 4.42 6.59
CA ASN A 679 21.94 3.29 6.89
C ASN A 679 21.92 2.86 8.36
N MET A 680 21.57 3.76 9.29
CA MET A 680 21.40 3.46 10.71
C MET A 680 20.13 2.65 11.01
N LEU A 681 19.19 2.53 10.06
CA LEU A 681 18.00 1.70 10.23
C LEU A 681 18.37 0.20 10.25
N PRO A 682 17.91 -0.58 11.25
CA PRO A 682 18.23 -2.01 11.32
C PRO A 682 17.76 -2.76 10.06
N GLN A 683 18.67 -3.45 9.38
CA GLN A 683 18.37 -4.25 8.17
C GLN A 683 17.27 -5.29 8.40
N ARG A 684 17.10 -5.77 9.64
CA ARG A 684 16.02 -6.69 10.03
C ARG A 684 14.62 -6.08 9.81
N ARG A 685 14.45 -4.75 9.89
CA ARG A 685 13.18 -4.08 9.57
C ARG A 685 12.87 -4.04 8.07
N LEU A 686 13.90 -4.17 7.24
CA LEU A 686 13.80 -4.24 5.79
C LEU A 686 13.39 -5.65 5.32
N LEU A 687 13.72 -6.68 6.12
CA LEU A 687 13.45 -8.08 5.84
C LEU A 687 12.26 -8.67 6.63
N GLU A 688 11.90 -8.14 7.80
CA GLU A 688 10.81 -8.65 8.65
C GLU A 688 9.39 -8.33 8.12
N GLN A 689 9.25 -7.44 7.13
CA GLN A 689 8.01 -7.33 6.33
C GLN A 689 8.07 -8.12 5.01
N ARG A 690 9.08 -8.97 4.85
CA ARG A 690 9.53 -9.49 3.54
C ARG A 690 10.03 -10.94 3.67
N ALA A 691 9.16 -11.83 4.16
CA ALA A 691 9.14 -13.27 3.84
C ALA A 691 7.89 -13.92 4.48
N ILE A 692 6.70 -13.67 3.93
CA ILE A 692 5.72 -14.75 3.88
C ILE A 692 6.15 -15.53 2.64
N VAL A 693 6.92 -16.58 2.85
CA VAL A 693 7.01 -17.66 1.89
C VAL A 693 5.60 -18.25 1.85
N ASP A 694 4.85 -17.95 0.79
CA ASP A 694 3.89 -18.96 0.34
C ASP A 694 4.72 -19.97 -0.43
N VAL A 695 4.55 -21.24 -0.10
CA VAL A 695 5.43 -22.32 -0.55
C VAL A 695 5.26 -22.62 -2.05
N GLU A 696 4.42 -21.90 -2.80
CA GLU A 696 4.18 -22.20 -4.22
C GLU A 696 4.21 -21.04 -5.22
N ASP A 697 4.39 -19.77 -4.83
CA ASP A 697 4.42 -18.67 -5.81
C ASP A 697 5.46 -17.60 -5.49
N GLY A 698 6.53 -17.54 -6.27
CA GLY A 698 7.64 -16.58 -6.17
C GLY A 698 7.24 -15.11 -6.40
N LYS A 699 6.49 -14.50 -5.48
CA LYS A 699 6.24 -13.05 -5.44
C LYS A 699 7.28 -12.35 -4.56
N TYR A 700 8.14 -11.56 -5.19
CA TYR A 700 9.12 -10.73 -4.49
C TYR A 700 8.51 -9.44 -3.92
N LEU A 701 8.58 -9.32 -2.59
CA LEU A 701 9.11 -8.16 -1.85
C LEU A 701 8.56 -6.75 -2.19
N ASN A 702 7.60 -6.22 -1.41
CA ASN A 702 7.14 -4.80 -1.45
C ASN A 702 8.31 -3.79 -1.36
N GLU A 703 8.61 -3.04 -2.44
CA GLU A 703 9.64 -1.97 -2.48
C GLU A 703 9.44 -0.85 -1.46
N ASP A 704 8.24 -0.69 -0.91
CA ASP A 704 7.97 0.32 0.13
C ASP A 704 8.81 0.15 1.41
N ASN A 705 9.52 -0.98 1.53
CA ASN A 705 10.44 -1.28 2.62
C ASN A 705 11.91 -1.39 2.19
N ASP A 706 12.28 -1.09 0.94
CA ASP A 706 13.69 -1.07 0.52
C ASP A 706 14.27 0.34 0.70
N PRO A 707 15.20 0.55 1.66
CA PRO A 707 15.73 1.86 1.95
C PRO A 707 16.64 2.37 0.85
N ARG A 708 17.18 1.50 -0.03
CA ARG A 708 18.04 1.96 -1.13
C ARG A 708 17.22 2.70 -2.18
N SER A 709 16.11 2.11 -2.61
CA SER A 709 15.17 2.76 -3.53
C SER A 709 14.60 4.05 -2.92
N ALA A 710 14.14 3.99 -1.67
CA ALA A 710 13.56 5.14 -0.96
C ALA A 710 14.58 6.27 -0.71
N LEU A 711 15.84 5.93 -0.43
CA LEU A 711 16.92 6.91 -0.25
C LEU A 711 17.26 7.59 -1.57
N GLU A 712 17.27 6.88 -2.69
CA GLU A 712 17.52 7.46 -4.00
C GLU A 712 16.50 8.55 -4.34
N TYR A 713 15.21 8.30 -4.09
CA TYR A 713 14.16 9.32 -4.26
C TYR A 713 14.33 10.50 -3.30
N LEU A 714 14.66 10.25 -2.03
CA LEU A 714 14.87 11.31 -1.04
C LEU A 714 16.11 12.16 -1.37
N LEU A 715 17.16 11.57 -1.95
CA LEU A 715 18.36 12.28 -2.37
C LEU A 715 18.14 13.10 -3.65
N ASP A 716 17.30 12.64 -4.57
CA ASP A 716 16.86 13.46 -5.71
C ASP A 716 16.12 14.71 -5.22
N ASP A 717 15.23 14.57 -4.22
CA ASP A 717 14.56 15.73 -3.62
C ASP A 717 15.55 16.70 -2.94
N VAL A 718 16.64 16.19 -2.36
CA VAL A 718 17.73 17.04 -1.82
C VAL A 718 18.42 17.77 -2.96
N CYS A 719 18.71 17.10 -4.07
CA CYS A 719 19.32 17.73 -5.25
C CYS A 719 18.42 18.83 -5.83
N ASP A 720 17.11 18.60 -5.91
CA ASP A 720 16.13 19.58 -6.36
C ASP A 720 16.05 20.78 -5.39
N PHE A 721 15.94 20.51 -4.08
CA PHE A 721 15.91 21.53 -3.03
C PHE A 721 17.17 22.41 -3.09
N LEU A 722 18.35 21.80 -3.15
CA LEU A 722 19.62 22.51 -3.25
C LEU A 722 19.65 23.32 -4.55
N SER A 723 19.21 22.77 -5.69
CA SER A 723 19.17 23.51 -6.95
C SER A 723 18.26 24.75 -6.91
N LEU A 724 17.17 24.70 -6.15
CA LEU A 724 16.20 25.79 -5.99
C LEU A 724 16.68 26.84 -4.96
N HIS A 725 17.20 26.40 -3.82
CA HIS A 725 17.59 27.26 -2.70
C HIS A 725 19.02 27.81 -2.79
N TYR A 726 19.92 27.19 -3.56
CA TYR A 726 21.30 27.68 -3.78
C TYR A 726 21.32 29.05 -4.50
N LYS A 727 20.23 29.43 -5.16
CA LYS A 727 20.07 30.78 -5.74
C LYS A 727 19.71 31.86 -4.71
N ILE A 728 19.18 31.49 -3.54
CA ILE A 728 18.69 32.42 -2.51
C ILE A 728 19.79 32.74 -1.49
N GLU A 729 20.69 31.79 -1.19
CA GLU A 729 21.75 31.96 -0.18
C GLU A 729 22.86 32.95 -0.59
N ASN A 730 23.02 33.27 -1.88
CA ASN A 730 24.00 34.27 -2.33
C ASN A 730 23.62 35.73 -2.04
N ARG A 731 22.58 36.01 -1.23
CA ARG A 731 22.19 37.39 -0.89
C ARG A 731 22.31 37.80 0.57
N ASN A 732 22.44 36.90 1.55
CA ASN A 732 22.50 37.30 2.96
C ASN A 732 23.67 36.63 3.71
N GLU A 733 24.75 37.41 3.82
CA GLU A 733 25.78 37.52 4.87
C GLU A 733 26.09 36.34 5.82
N SER A 734 27.35 35.90 5.72
CA SER A 734 28.34 35.81 6.80
C SER A 734 27.81 35.77 8.25
N SER A 735 27.65 34.56 8.79
CA SER A 735 27.71 34.33 10.24
C SER A 735 28.49 33.04 10.49
N GLU A 736 29.76 33.20 10.86
CA GLU A 736 30.61 32.12 11.37
C GLU A 736 30.04 31.64 12.72
N GLY A 737 29.23 30.58 12.68
CA GLY A 737 28.71 29.90 13.86
C GLY A 737 28.70 28.40 13.61
N GLN A 738 29.23 27.62 14.57
CA GLN A 738 29.47 26.17 14.54
C GLN A 738 28.18 25.31 14.47
N ASP A 739 27.29 25.53 13.50
CA ASP A 739 25.98 24.89 13.47
C ASP A 739 25.75 23.98 12.25
N GLY A 740 26.82 23.32 11.78
CA GLY A 740 26.80 22.23 10.78
C GLY A 740 25.78 22.45 9.64
N CYS A 741 25.02 21.40 9.31
CA CYS A 741 23.91 21.49 8.35
C CYS A 741 22.53 21.69 9.03
N VAL A 742 22.47 22.13 10.28
CA VAL A 742 21.22 22.19 11.09
C VAL A 742 20.17 23.09 10.42
N HIS A 743 20.56 24.31 10.02
CA HIS A 743 19.66 25.28 9.41
C HIS A 743 19.17 24.83 8.04
N VAL A 744 20.08 24.30 7.23
CA VAL A 744 19.76 23.82 5.87
C VAL A 744 18.87 22.58 5.95
N LEU A 745 19.12 21.66 6.90
CA LEU A 745 18.28 20.48 7.13
C LEU A 745 16.88 20.87 7.60
N LYS A 746 16.75 21.87 8.48
CA LYS A 746 15.45 22.41 8.88
C LYS A 746 14.68 22.95 7.68
N SER A 747 15.33 23.79 6.88
CA SER A 747 14.75 24.37 5.66
C SER A 747 14.32 23.30 4.66
N PHE A 748 15.10 22.22 4.51
CA PHE A 748 14.75 21.07 3.67
C PHE A 748 13.53 20.30 4.21
N LEU A 749 13.43 20.07 5.52
CA LEU A 749 12.27 19.40 6.11
C LEU A 749 11.00 20.24 6.03
N ASP A 750 11.12 21.56 6.14
CA ASP A 750 10.01 22.50 5.94
C ASP A 750 9.57 22.49 4.47
N TYR A 751 10.52 22.51 3.52
CA TYR A 751 10.26 22.35 2.08
C TYR A 751 9.51 21.04 1.76
N ILE A 752 9.95 19.91 2.32
CA ILE A 752 9.24 18.62 2.15
C ILE A 752 7.82 18.70 2.72
N SER A 753 7.65 19.29 3.91
CA SER A 753 6.35 19.35 4.59
C SER A 753 5.36 20.26 3.83
N MET A 754 5.84 21.39 3.30
CA MET A 754 5.06 22.25 2.40
C MET A 754 4.71 21.52 1.12
N ARG A 755 5.68 20.88 0.45
CA ARG A 755 5.45 20.13 -0.79
C ARG A 755 4.50 18.94 -0.59
N GLU A 756 4.53 18.25 0.54
CA GLU A 756 3.55 17.21 0.87
C GLU A 756 2.13 17.79 1.01
N SER A 757 2.01 18.97 1.60
CA SER A 757 0.75 19.71 1.79
C SER A 757 0.22 20.31 0.48
N GLU A 758 1.09 20.85 -0.37
CA GLU A 758 0.78 21.44 -1.67
C GLU A 758 0.46 20.36 -2.72
N ASN A 759 1.20 19.25 -2.75
CA ASN A 759 0.84 18.06 -3.55
C ASN A 759 -0.56 17.53 -3.22
N PHE A 760 -1.12 17.90 -2.07
CA PHE A 760 -2.50 17.62 -1.70
C PHE A 760 -3.48 18.71 -2.16
N ARG A 761 -3.11 19.99 -2.08
CA ARG A 761 -3.97 21.15 -2.36
C ARG A 761 -3.94 21.69 -3.80
N SER A 762 -2.83 21.62 -4.55
CA SER A 762 -2.66 22.25 -5.88
C SER A 762 -2.46 21.26 -7.04
N ARG A 763 -3.24 20.18 -7.10
CA ARG A 763 -3.08 19.10 -8.11
C ARG A 763 -3.39 19.45 -9.57
N ARG A 764 -3.64 20.74 -9.90
CA ARG A 764 -3.91 21.20 -11.28
C ARG A 764 -2.92 22.23 -11.82
N GLN A 765 -2.17 22.95 -10.98
CA GLN A 765 -1.29 24.02 -11.47
C GLN A 765 0.18 23.57 -11.63
N ASP A 766 0.65 22.63 -10.81
CA ASP A 766 2.07 22.20 -10.84
C ASP A 766 2.36 21.03 -11.80
N ASN A 767 1.33 20.34 -12.29
CA ASN A 767 1.50 19.18 -13.19
C ASN A 767 1.69 19.57 -14.66
N ASN A 768 1.73 20.86 -15.01
CA ASN A 768 1.82 21.30 -16.39
C ASN A 768 3.00 20.65 -17.12
N ASN A 769 4.09 20.29 -16.44
CA ASN A 769 5.29 19.72 -17.08
C ASN A 769 5.65 18.29 -16.66
N SER A 770 4.69 17.47 -16.21
CA SER A 770 4.97 16.07 -15.81
C SER A 770 3.87 15.09 -16.24
N ILE A 771 4.25 13.88 -16.62
CA ILE A 771 3.32 12.81 -17.01
C ILE A 771 2.59 12.26 -15.79
N THR A 772 1.29 12.03 -15.88
CA THR A 772 0.53 11.47 -14.77
C THR A 772 0.48 9.94 -14.82
N LEU A 773 0.96 9.27 -13.78
CA LEU A 773 0.80 7.83 -13.56
C LEU A 773 -0.30 7.61 -12.50
N THR A 774 -1.39 6.92 -12.84
CA THR A 774 -2.47 6.71 -11.87
C THR A 774 -3.25 5.42 -12.10
N THR A 775 -4.00 5.01 -11.07
CA THR A 775 -4.98 3.93 -11.24
C THR A 775 -6.23 4.43 -11.96
N ILE A 776 -6.92 3.54 -12.66
CA ILE A 776 -8.19 3.90 -13.32
C ILE A 776 -9.20 4.50 -12.31
N HIS A 777 -9.26 3.98 -11.09
CA HIS A 777 -10.15 4.49 -10.04
C HIS A 777 -9.84 5.95 -9.66
N GLN A 778 -8.56 6.26 -9.48
CA GLN A 778 -8.11 7.61 -9.10
C GLN A 778 -8.17 8.61 -10.27
N SER A 779 -8.28 8.12 -11.51
CA SER A 779 -8.46 8.96 -12.69
C SER A 779 -9.87 9.56 -12.81
N LYS A 780 -10.83 9.08 -12.00
CA LYS A 780 -12.21 9.58 -12.02
C LYS A 780 -12.24 11.09 -11.70
N GLY A 781 -13.01 11.84 -12.50
CA GLY A 781 -13.06 13.31 -12.41
C GLY A 781 -11.90 14.04 -13.10
N LEU A 782 -10.85 13.34 -13.54
CA LEU A 782 -9.72 13.90 -14.27
C LEU A 782 -9.85 13.67 -15.79
N GLU A 783 -9.01 14.34 -16.56
CA GLU A 783 -9.00 14.30 -18.03
C GLU A 783 -7.64 14.74 -18.59
N TRP A 784 -7.22 14.13 -19.70
CA TRP A 784 -5.94 14.38 -20.37
C TRP A 784 -6.12 14.32 -21.88
N ASP A 785 -5.28 15.02 -22.63
CA ASP A 785 -5.35 15.00 -24.10
C ASP A 785 -4.97 13.61 -24.65
N ILE A 786 -4.02 12.95 -23.98
CA ILE A 786 -3.50 11.64 -24.38
C ILE A 786 -3.53 10.69 -23.19
N VAL A 787 -4.14 9.53 -23.40
CA VAL A 787 -4.25 8.49 -22.37
C VAL A 787 -3.75 7.15 -22.89
N PHE A 788 -2.89 6.51 -22.09
CA PHE A 788 -2.44 5.15 -22.28
C PHE A 788 -3.13 4.24 -21.25
N ILE A 789 -3.95 3.29 -21.70
CA ILE A 789 -4.49 2.22 -20.85
C ILE A 789 -3.56 1.02 -21.00
N VAL A 790 -2.86 0.66 -19.92
CA VAL A 790 -1.84 -0.39 -19.96
C VAL A 790 -2.30 -1.67 -19.26
N LYS A 791 -1.74 -2.81 -19.67
CA LYS A 791 -2.15 -4.15 -19.23
C LYS A 791 -3.65 -4.42 -19.39
N ALA A 792 -4.19 -4.11 -20.57
CA ALA A 792 -5.54 -4.50 -20.98
C ALA A 792 -5.61 -6.01 -21.29
N ASN A 793 -5.30 -6.84 -20.29
CA ASN A 793 -5.31 -8.30 -20.33
C ASN A 793 -6.48 -8.85 -19.51
N ASP A 794 -7.00 -10.03 -19.87
CA ASP A 794 -8.19 -10.62 -19.22
C ASP A 794 -7.98 -10.97 -17.72
N THR A 795 -6.73 -10.96 -17.24
CA THR A 795 -6.35 -11.15 -15.83
C THR A 795 -6.27 -9.85 -15.02
N GLU A 796 -6.34 -8.70 -15.69
CA GLU A 796 -6.18 -7.36 -15.11
C GLU A 796 -7.38 -6.47 -15.40
N ILE A 797 -7.88 -6.47 -16.63
CA ILE A 797 -9.05 -5.71 -17.08
C ILE A 797 -9.89 -6.68 -17.91
N PRO A 798 -10.90 -7.36 -17.34
CA PRO A 798 -11.43 -7.20 -15.98
C PRO A 798 -10.59 -7.90 -14.88
N LEU A 799 -10.48 -7.28 -13.70
CA LEU A 799 -9.91 -7.94 -12.52
C LEU A 799 -10.99 -8.75 -11.77
N LEU A 800 -11.20 -9.99 -12.20
CA LEU A 800 -12.11 -10.91 -11.52
C LEU A 800 -11.36 -11.61 -10.37
N HIS A 801 -11.75 -11.34 -9.12
CA HIS A 801 -11.15 -12.01 -7.97
C HIS A 801 -11.43 -13.52 -7.98
N GLU A 802 -10.38 -14.33 -8.06
CA GLU A 802 -10.41 -15.75 -7.71
C GLU A 802 -10.64 -15.88 -6.20
N PHE A 803 -11.79 -16.39 -5.80
CA PHE A 803 -12.01 -16.86 -4.43
C PHE A 803 -12.26 -18.38 -4.55
N ASP A 804 -11.43 -19.18 -3.87
CA ASP A 804 -11.47 -20.66 -3.90
C ASP A 804 -11.31 -21.31 -5.28
N GLY A 805 -10.47 -20.77 -6.17
CA GLY A 805 -10.14 -21.42 -7.45
C GLY A 805 -11.30 -21.50 -8.45
N ALA A 806 -12.44 -20.88 -8.15
CA ALA A 806 -13.56 -20.71 -9.06
C ALA A 806 -13.72 -19.21 -9.40
N VAL A 807 -13.62 -18.87 -10.68
CA VAL A 807 -14.01 -17.53 -11.17
C VAL A 807 -15.53 -17.43 -11.04
N GLN A 808 -16.02 -16.87 -9.94
CA GLN A 808 -17.42 -16.47 -9.87
C GLN A 808 -17.61 -15.26 -10.78
N GLU A 809 -17.98 -15.52 -12.04
CA GLU A 809 -18.51 -14.53 -12.98
C GLU A 809 -19.90 -14.07 -12.50
N ASN A 810 -19.95 -13.37 -11.37
CA ASN A 810 -21.15 -12.63 -11.00
C ASN A 810 -21.29 -11.50 -12.01
N GLY A 811 -22.34 -11.52 -12.84
CA GLY A 811 -22.56 -10.52 -13.89
C GLY A 811 -22.39 -9.07 -13.40
N MET A 812 -22.78 -8.78 -12.15
CA MET A 812 -22.59 -7.47 -11.51
C MET A 812 -21.12 -7.02 -11.42
N LYS A 813 -20.17 -7.93 -11.12
CA LYS A 813 -18.74 -7.61 -11.03
C LYS A 813 -18.14 -7.33 -12.40
N LEU A 814 -18.57 -8.09 -13.41
CA LEU A 814 -18.14 -7.86 -14.78
C LEU A 814 -18.65 -6.52 -15.31
N GLU A 815 -19.92 -6.18 -15.03
CA GLU A 815 -20.48 -4.88 -15.37
C GLU A 815 -19.74 -3.72 -14.70
N GLU A 816 -19.31 -3.88 -13.45
CA GLU A 816 -18.49 -2.87 -12.76
C GLU A 816 -17.09 -2.72 -13.38
N GLU A 817 -16.40 -3.82 -13.70
CA GLU A 817 -15.10 -3.73 -14.39
C GLU A 817 -15.25 -3.14 -15.81
N ARG A 818 -16.41 -3.33 -16.46
CA ARG A 818 -16.73 -2.67 -17.72
C ARG A 818 -16.96 -1.16 -17.54
N ARG A 819 -17.68 -0.74 -16.49
CA ARG A 819 -17.79 0.69 -16.10
C ARG A 819 -16.41 1.28 -15.81
N LEU A 820 -15.52 0.51 -15.18
CA LEU A 820 -14.15 0.94 -14.93
C LEU A 820 -13.38 1.17 -16.24
N PHE A 821 -13.47 0.25 -17.20
CA PHE A 821 -12.85 0.41 -18.51
C PHE A 821 -13.45 1.59 -19.29
N TYR A 822 -14.78 1.76 -19.24
CA TYR A 822 -15.48 2.94 -19.78
C TYR A 822 -14.98 4.26 -19.18
N VAL A 823 -14.80 4.32 -17.86
CA VAL A 823 -14.21 5.49 -17.18
C VAL A 823 -12.81 5.77 -17.73
N ALA A 824 -11.96 4.74 -17.89
CA ALA A 824 -10.61 4.89 -18.43
C ALA A 824 -10.60 5.48 -19.84
N MET A 825 -11.44 4.96 -20.74
CA MET A 825 -11.56 5.45 -22.12
C MET A 825 -12.00 6.92 -22.16
N THR A 826 -12.98 7.28 -21.32
CA THR A 826 -13.57 8.63 -21.28
C THR A 826 -12.74 9.67 -20.52
N ARG A 827 -11.53 9.31 -20.09
CA ARG A 827 -10.53 10.28 -19.59
C ARG A 827 -9.76 10.97 -20.72
N ALA A 828 -9.70 10.34 -21.89
CA ALA A 828 -8.98 10.85 -23.06
C ALA A 828 -9.80 11.94 -23.77
N ARG A 829 -9.18 13.06 -24.11
CA ARG A 829 -9.78 14.10 -24.95
C ARG A 829 -9.53 13.83 -26.44
N GLU A 830 -8.27 13.60 -26.83
CA GLU A 830 -7.88 13.56 -28.25
C GLU A 830 -7.42 12.16 -28.72
N LYS A 831 -6.45 11.56 -28.02
CA LYS A 831 -5.83 10.28 -28.41
C LYS A 831 -5.93 9.24 -27.29
N LEU A 832 -6.28 8.02 -27.67
CA LEU A 832 -6.39 6.87 -26.76
C LEU A 832 -5.54 5.70 -27.28
N TYR A 833 -4.63 5.23 -26.44
CA TYR A 833 -3.81 4.04 -26.68
C TYR A 833 -4.19 2.96 -25.68
N ILE A 834 -4.40 1.73 -26.15
CA ILE A 834 -4.74 0.58 -25.30
C ILE A 834 -3.73 -0.53 -25.56
N LEU A 835 -3.03 -0.97 -24.52
CA LEU A 835 -1.91 -1.89 -24.63
C LEU A 835 -2.16 -3.16 -23.83
N TYR A 836 -1.87 -4.31 -24.42
CA TYR A 836 -1.93 -5.61 -23.76
C TYR A 836 -0.62 -6.39 -23.99
N ASN A 837 -0.28 -7.25 -23.04
CA ASN A 837 0.92 -8.08 -23.13
C ASN A 837 0.54 -9.50 -23.60
N THR A 838 1.38 -10.15 -24.39
CA THR A 838 1.18 -11.57 -24.72
C THR A 838 1.80 -12.48 -23.68
N VAL A 839 2.85 -12.04 -22.98
CA VAL A 839 3.57 -12.86 -22.00
C VAL A 839 3.76 -12.11 -20.67
N ASP A 840 3.52 -12.80 -19.56
CA ASP A 840 3.81 -12.30 -18.20
C ASP A 840 5.29 -12.52 -17.81
N CYS A 841 5.76 -11.93 -16.72
CA CYS A 841 7.11 -12.13 -16.17
C CYS A 841 7.48 -13.60 -15.89
N ASN A 842 6.47 -14.46 -15.71
CA ASN A 842 6.62 -15.91 -15.52
C ASN A 842 6.53 -16.72 -16.83
N TRP A 843 6.63 -16.08 -17.99
CA TRP A 843 6.49 -16.71 -19.32
C TRP A 843 5.13 -17.40 -19.56
N LYS A 844 4.11 -17.01 -18.79
CA LYS A 844 2.73 -17.46 -19.00
C LYS A 844 2.10 -16.62 -20.11
N LEU A 845 1.43 -17.29 -21.04
CA LEU A 845 0.66 -16.62 -22.09
C LEU A 845 -0.54 -15.89 -21.46
N LEU A 846 -0.64 -14.61 -21.73
CA LEU A 846 -1.73 -13.75 -21.30
C LEU A 846 -2.72 -13.55 -22.44
N GLN A 847 -4.00 -13.61 -22.12
CA GLN A 847 -5.06 -13.30 -23.07
C GLN A 847 -5.33 -11.79 -23.09
N PRO A 848 -5.64 -11.22 -24.27
CA PRO A 848 -6.11 -9.83 -24.36
C PRO A 848 -7.45 -9.69 -23.62
N SER A 849 -7.73 -8.49 -23.14
CA SER A 849 -9.01 -8.18 -22.49
C SER A 849 -10.19 -8.45 -23.44
N ARG A 850 -11.21 -9.13 -22.92
CA ARG A 850 -12.48 -9.38 -23.61
C ARG A 850 -13.19 -8.08 -24.01
N PHE A 851 -12.97 -6.99 -23.27
CA PHE A 851 -13.55 -5.69 -23.59
C PHE A 851 -13.00 -5.09 -24.89
N LEU A 852 -11.82 -5.53 -25.36
CA LEU A 852 -11.29 -5.08 -26.67
C LEU A 852 -12.15 -5.57 -27.84
N LYS A 853 -12.83 -6.72 -27.69
CA LYS A 853 -13.75 -7.27 -28.70
C LYS A 853 -15.08 -6.51 -28.74
N GLU A 854 -15.41 -5.79 -27.68
CA GLU A 854 -16.63 -4.96 -27.59
C GLU A 854 -16.45 -3.60 -28.32
N ILE A 855 -15.22 -3.25 -28.74
CA ILE A 855 -14.93 -2.05 -29.51
C ILE A 855 -15.09 -2.35 -31.02
N PRO A 856 -15.88 -1.56 -31.77
CA PRO A 856 -16.02 -1.74 -33.21
C PRO A 856 -14.71 -1.61 -33.99
N GLY A 857 -14.47 -2.53 -34.92
CA GLY A 857 -13.22 -2.58 -35.69
C GLY A 857 -12.92 -1.33 -36.53
N HIS A 858 -13.94 -0.58 -36.99
CA HIS A 858 -13.74 0.64 -37.76
C HIS A 858 -13.21 1.83 -36.93
N LEU A 859 -13.23 1.72 -35.59
CA LEU A 859 -12.74 2.75 -34.67
C LEU A 859 -11.31 2.49 -34.20
N VAL A 860 -10.75 1.33 -34.55
CA VAL A 860 -9.50 0.81 -33.99
C VAL A 860 -8.44 0.67 -35.06
N GLU A 861 -7.20 0.97 -34.68
CA GLU A 861 -5.99 0.62 -35.42
C GLU A 861 -5.20 -0.42 -34.62
N LEU A 862 -5.04 -1.62 -35.17
CA LEU A 862 -4.29 -2.71 -34.53
C LEU A 862 -2.82 -2.64 -34.96
N GLN A 863 -1.92 -2.41 -34.00
CA GLN A 863 -0.48 -2.42 -34.23
C GLN A 863 0.12 -3.71 -33.63
N GLY A 864 0.29 -4.74 -34.45
CA GLY A 864 1.04 -5.95 -34.07
C GLY A 864 2.56 -5.75 -34.20
N GLU A 865 3.38 -6.56 -33.53
CA GLU A 865 4.83 -6.58 -33.78
C GLU A 865 5.20 -7.15 -35.17
N ALA A 866 4.25 -7.78 -35.88
CA ALA A 866 4.49 -8.45 -37.17
C ALA A 866 4.33 -7.58 -38.44
N GLN A 867 4.09 -6.26 -38.34
CA GLN A 867 3.89 -5.40 -39.52
C GLN A 867 5.08 -4.50 -39.91
N ALA A 868 6.29 -4.81 -39.47
CA ALA A 868 7.51 -4.13 -39.95
C ALA A 868 8.09 -4.71 -41.27
N ASN A 869 7.58 -5.84 -41.77
CA ASN A 869 8.11 -6.51 -42.98
C ASN A 869 7.17 -6.51 -44.19
N LYS A 870 6.16 -5.64 -44.25
CA LYS A 870 5.29 -5.47 -45.44
C LYS A 870 5.42 -4.08 -46.04
N LEU A 871 6.63 -3.73 -46.44
CA LEU A 871 6.88 -2.68 -47.43
C LEU A 871 8.04 -3.12 -48.33
N GLY A 872 7.75 -4.08 -49.18
CA GLY A 872 8.71 -4.71 -50.09
C GLY A 872 8.17 -6.06 -50.53
N ASP A 873 7.16 -6.04 -51.40
CA ASP A 873 6.91 -7.03 -52.45
C ASP A 873 5.49 -6.86 -53.00
N LEU A 874 5.37 -5.91 -53.92
CA LEU A 874 4.43 -6.02 -55.02
C LEU A 874 5.19 -6.73 -56.15
N HIS A 875 4.89 -8.00 -56.38
CA HIS A 875 4.79 -8.67 -57.70
C HIS A 875 4.80 -10.21 -57.55
N ALA A 876 3.95 -10.86 -58.35
CA ALA A 876 3.94 -12.28 -58.77
C ALA A 876 3.32 -13.35 -57.85
N GLU A 877 2.00 -13.55 -58.07
CA GLU A 877 1.36 -14.78 -58.56
C GLU A 877 1.76 -16.20 -58.07
N SER A 878 0.71 -16.91 -57.61
CA SER A 878 0.32 -18.30 -57.96
C SER A 878 0.90 -19.52 -57.21
N GLY A 879 -0.01 -20.33 -56.63
CA GLY A 879 0.06 -21.81 -56.72
C GLY A 879 0.33 -22.65 -55.45
N THR A 880 -0.74 -23.25 -54.92
CA THR A 880 -0.91 -24.69 -54.52
C THR A 880 0.14 -25.47 -53.69
N ASP A 881 -0.35 -25.99 -52.56
CA ASP A 881 -0.29 -27.39 -52.03
C ASP A 881 1.00 -28.15 -51.62
N LEU A 882 0.86 -28.72 -50.40
CA LEU A 882 1.31 -30.01 -49.85
C LEU A 882 2.77 -30.34 -49.45
N PHE A 883 2.84 -30.76 -48.18
CA PHE A 883 3.70 -31.73 -47.46
C PHE A 883 4.76 -32.60 -48.18
N TYR A 884 5.89 -32.76 -47.46
CA TYR A 884 6.65 -34.02 -47.12
C TYR A 884 8.11 -34.18 -47.63
N SER A 885 9.04 -34.10 -46.65
CA SER A 885 10.22 -34.95 -46.37
C SER A 885 11.52 -34.98 -47.23
N LYS A 886 12.62 -34.84 -46.48
CA LYS A 886 13.89 -35.64 -46.43
C LYS A 886 15.01 -35.51 -47.49
N SER A 887 16.16 -35.08 -46.95
CA SER A 887 17.52 -35.69 -46.95
C SER A 887 18.55 -35.48 -48.08
N VAL A 888 19.63 -34.75 -47.70
CA VAL A 888 21.07 -35.14 -47.63
C VAL A 888 22.00 -35.04 -48.86
N SER A 889 23.19 -34.48 -48.59
CA SER A 889 24.55 -34.61 -49.20
C SER A 889 24.90 -33.75 -50.43
N SER A 890 26.13 -33.28 -50.67
CA SER A 890 27.34 -32.92 -49.89
C SER A 890 28.43 -32.50 -50.92
N ASN A 891 29.37 -31.63 -50.51
CA ASN A 891 30.72 -31.38 -51.07
C ASN A 891 30.84 -30.49 -52.34
N GLU A 892 31.85 -29.62 -52.55
CA GLU A 892 33.05 -29.15 -51.81
C GLU A 892 33.61 -27.91 -52.58
N VAL A 893 34.00 -26.82 -51.88
CA VAL A 893 35.36 -26.18 -51.78
C VAL A 893 35.78 -25.32 -53.02
N ASP A 894 36.09 -24.01 -52.94
CA ASP A 894 37.28 -23.42 -52.30
C ASP A 894 37.31 -21.85 -52.39
N LYS A 895 37.77 -21.23 -51.29
CA LYS A 895 38.63 -20.04 -51.07
C LYS A 895 38.28 -18.56 -51.41
N ASN A 896 38.14 -17.84 -50.28
CA ASN A 896 38.86 -16.63 -49.81
C ASN A 896 38.42 -15.20 -50.16
N CYS A 897 37.69 -14.58 -49.22
CA CYS A 897 38.14 -13.50 -48.30
C CYS A 897 36.92 -12.87 -47.62
N ASN A 898 36.77 -12.87 -46.28
CA ASN A 898 35.98 -11.88 -45.51
C ASN A 898 35.95 -12.09 -43.97
N SER A 899 35.96 -10.93 -43.28
CA SER A 899 35.37 -10.54 -41.98
C SER A 899 35.22 -11.56 -40.83
N GLU A 900 35.78 -11.22 -39.67
CA GLU A 900 35.68 -11.96 -38.40
C GLU A 900 34.23 -12.04 -37.88
N HIS A 901 33.48 -13.02 -38.37
CA HIS A 901 32.40 -13.71 -37.66
C HIS A 901 33.01 -14.75 -36.72
N PHE A 902 32.63 -14.76 -35.44
CA PHE A 902 32.85 -15.95 -34.61
C PHE A 902 31.83 -17.02 -35.01
N PRO A 903 32.24 -18.29 -35.25
CA PRO A 903 31.46 -19.23 -36.04
C PRO A 903 30.48 -20.04 -35.16
N ASP A 904 29.28 -20.24 -35.69
CA ASP A 904 28.26 -21.17 -35.19
C ASP A 904 28.60 -22.63 -35.60
N SER A 905 29.84 -23.06 -35.35
CA SER A 905 30.32 -24.42 -35.61
C SER A 905 30.49 -25.18 -34.31
N LEU A 906 29.58 -26.12 -34.06
CA LEU A 906 29.82 -27.40 -33.36
C LEU A 906 30.73 -27.32 -32.12
N ILE A 907 30.18 -26.89 -30.98
CA ILE A 907 30.47 -27.65 -29.75
C ILE A 907 29.51 -28.84 -29.80
N GLU A 908 29.87 -29.85 -30.60
CA GLU A 908 29.43 -31.21 -30.29
C GLU A 908 29.88 -31.47 -28.85
N MET A 909 28.93 -31.52 -27.93
CA MET A 909 29.16 -32.00 -26.58
C MET A 909 29.65 -33.44 -26.72
N PRO A 910 30.89 -33.77 -26.33
CA PRO A 910 31.24 -35.17 -26.21
C PRO A 910 30.33 -35.77 -25.15
N ASP A 911 29.84 -36.97 -25.43
CA ASP A 911 28.99 -37.81 -24.59
C ASP A 911 29.07 -37.42 -23.10
N ALA A 912 27.92 -37.14 -22.49
CA ALA A 912 27.80 -36.92 -21.05
C ALA A 912 28.28 -38.14 -20.23
N GLY A 913 28.65 -39.25 -20.88
CA GLY A 913 29.39 -40.38 -20.32
C GLY A 913 30.79 -40.01 -19.81
N VAL A 914 31.63 -39.34 -20.62
CA VAL A 914 33.08 -39.26 -20.34
C VAL A 914 33.41 -38.36 -19.13
N GLY A 915 32.65 -37.29 -18.92
CA GLY A 915 32.81 -36.42 -17.72
C GLY A 915 32.16 -37.00 -16.45
N ASN A 916 31.17 -37.87 -16.59
CA ASN A 916 30.49 -38.48 -15.44
C ASN A 916 31.27 -39.66 -14.88
N ASP A 917 32.09 -40.36 -15.67
CA ASP A 917 32.77 -41.57 -15.21
C ASP A 917 33.79 -41.32 -14.09
N PHE A 918 34.49 -40.17 -14.13
CA PHE A 918 35.35 -39.75 -13.02
C PHE A 918 34.54 -39.47 -11.75
N LEU A 919 33.44 -38.72 -11.84
CA LEU A 919 32.58 -38.43 -10.70
C LEU A 919 31.86 -39.68 -10.18
N LYS A 920 31.57 -40.67 -11.03
CA LYS A 920 30.93 -41.93 -10.63
C LYS A 920 31.76 -42.72 -9.61
N SER A 921 33.08 -42.55 -9.59
CA SER A 921 33.98 -43.17 -8.60
C SER A 921 33.81 -42.63 -7.17
N PHE A 922 33.06 -41.54 -6.99
CA PHE A 922 32.77 -40.92 -5.69
C PHE A 922 31.29 -41.11 -5.30
N ASN A 923 31.00 -41.09 -3.99
CA ASN A 923 29.62 -41.14 -3.49
C ASN A 923 28.84 -39.85 -3.81
N ILE A 924 27.50 -39.88 -3.75
CA ILE A 924 26.62 -38.77 -4.15
C ILE A 924 26.98 -37.45 -3.44
N GLU A 925 27.25 -37.50 -2.14
CA GLU A 925 27.64 -36.33 -1.34
C GLU A 925 29.06 -35.82 -1.67
N GLU A 926 29.96 -36.73 -2.03
CA GLU A 926 31.36 -36.44 -2.36
C GLU A 926 31.51 -35.81 -3.75
N ARG A 927 30.66 -36.21 -4.71
CA ARG A 927 30.63 -35.66 -6.08
C ARG A 927 30.46 -34.14 -6.10
N LEU A 928 29.62 -33.61 -5.21
CA LEU A 928 29.40 -32.17 -5.10
C LEU A 928 30.66 -31.43 -4.64
N ILE A 929 31.38 -32.00 -3.68
CA ILE A 929 32.62 -31.42 -3.14
C ILE A 929 33.73 -31.43 -4.19
N VAL A 930 33.88 -32.56 -4.90
CA VAL A 930 34.86 -32.72 -5.99
C VAL A 930 34.53 -31.77 -7.14
N SER A 931 33.28 -31.74 -7.59
CA SER A 931 32.84 -30.85 -8.68
C SER A 931 33.04 -29.38 -8.35
N HIS A 932 32.65 -28.95 -7.14
CA HIS A 932 32.81 -27.57 -6.70
C HIS A 932 34.29 -27.14 -6.67
N LEU A 933 35.19 -28.02 -6.23
CA LEU A 933 36.62 -27.73 -6.18
C LEU A 933 37.21 -27.46 -7.57
N PHE A 934 36.85 -28.26 -8.57
CA PHE A 934 37.33 -28.09 -9.94
C PHE A 934 36.76 -26.80 -10.58
N HIS A 935 35.45 -26.57 -10.48
CA HIS A 935 34.82 -25.36 -11.04
C HIS A 935 35.29 -24.06 -10.35
N GLN A 936 35.60 -24.10 -9.06
CA GLN A 936 36.10 -22.93 -8.32
C GLN A 936 37.42 -22.41 -8.90
N TRP A 937 38.32 -23.30 -9.31
CA TRP A 937 39.64 -22.93 -9.83
C TRP A 937 39.65 -22.76 -11.35
N ALA A 938 38.80 -23.49 -12.08
CA ALA A 938 38.63 -23.34 -13.53
C ALA A 938 38.18 -21.93 -13.95
N LYS A 939 37.49 -21.19 -13.06
CA LYS A 939 37.07 -19.79 -13.30
C LYS A 939 38.22 -18.79 -13.41
N LYS A 940 39.42 -19.12 -12.90
CA LYS A 940 40.55 -18.17 -12.89
C LYS A 940 41.38 -18.34 -14.16
N GLN A 941 41.74 -17.23 -14.80
CA GLN A 941 42.51 -17.23 -16.05
C GLN A 941 43.84 -18.00 -15.96
N ALA A 942 44.48 -18.02 -14.78
CA ALA A 942 45.74 -18.74 -14.56
C ALA A 942 45.65 -20.28 -14.70
N PHE A 943 44.45 -20.87 -14.64
CA PHE A 943 44.24 -22.34 -14.63
C PHE A 943 43.43 -22.84 -15.83
N GLN A 944 43.46 -22.12 -16.95
CA GLN A 944 42.78 -22.49 -18.20
C GLN A 944 43.41 -23.70 -18.95
N HIS A 945 44.52 -24.24 -18.44
CA HIS A 945 45.13 -25.48 -18.94
C HIS A 945 44.84 -26.66 -18.00
N PRO A 946 44.39 -27.83 -18.51
CA PRO A 946 43.99 -28.97 -17.68
C PRO A 946 45.06 -29.46 -16.70
N LYS A 947 46.33 -29.55 -17.14
CA LYS A 947 47.45 -29.96 -16.26
C LYS A 947 47.66 -28.97 -15.11
N ARG A 948 47.64 -27.65 -15.40
CA ARG A 948 47.75 -26.59 -14.38
C ARG A 948 46.56 -26.58 -13.43
N LEU A 949 45.36 -26.90 -13.91
CA LEU A 949 44.17 -27.03 -13.07
C LEU A 949 44.31 -28.21 -12.10
N LEU A 950 44.77 -29.36 -12.58
CA LEU A 950 45.05 -30.54 -11.75
C LEU A 950 46.14 -30.27 -10.71
N ASP A 951 47.25 -29.64 -11.12
CA ASP A 951 48.34 -29.26 -10.21
C ASP A 951 47.83 -28.31 -9.11
N LYS A 952 46.97 -27.36 -9.48
CA LYS A 952 46.38 -26.43 -8.52
C LYS A 952 45.41 -27.14 -7.57
N VAL A 953 44.58 -28.04 -8.08
CA VAL A 953 43.66 -28.84 -7.26
C VAL A 953 44.46 -29.72 -6.30
N ASN A 954 45.54 -30.35 -6.75
CA ASN A 954 46.44 -31.14 -5.90
C ASN A 954 47.06 -30.30 -4.78
N PHE A 955 47.57 -29.11 -5.11
CA PHE A 955 48.10 -28.17 -4.13
C PHE A 955 47.05 -27.76 -3.07
N VAL A 956 45.82 -27.49 -3.49
CA VAL A 956 44.73 -27.08 -2.59
C VAL A 956 44.28 -28.24 -1.71
N ILE A 957 44.28 -29.47 -2.22
CA ILE A 957 44.06 -30.68 -1.42
C ILE A 957 45.11 -30.77 -0.31
N ASP A 958 46.39 -30.59 -0.63
CA ASP A 958 47.47 -30.64 0.34
C ASP A 958 47.37 -29.56 1.42
N GLU A 959 46.95 -28.36 1.05
CA GLU A 959 46.68 -27.28 1.99
C GLU A 959 45.51 -27.62 2.93
N ARG A 960 44.41 -28.16 2.38
CA ARG A 960 43.22 -28.53 3.15
C ARG A 960 43.45 -29.76 4.04
N LEU A 961 44.32 -30.68 3.65
CA LEU A 961 44.71 -31.83 4.48
C LEU A 961 45.57 -31.41 5.69
N ARG A 962 46.43 -30.40 5.53
CA ARG A 962 47.23 -29.81 6.63
C ARG A 962 46.38 -29.08 7.67
N ASN A 963 45.24 -28.52 7.29
CA ASN A 963 44.35 -27.82 8.22
C ASN A 963 43.60 -28.80 9.15
N LYS A 964 43.80 -28.72 10.47
CA LYS A 964 43.19 -29.64 11.46
C LYS A 964 41.66 -29.56 11.56
N THR A 965 41.03 -28.49 11.07
CA THR A 965 39.59 -28.21 11.26
C THR A 965 38.70 -28.62 10.07
N TYR A 966 39.26 -29.13 8.98
CA TYR A 966 38.50 -29.47 7.77
C TYR A 966 37.73 -30.80 7.92
N LYS A 967 36.43 -30.81 7.59
CA LYS A 967 35.50 -31.92 7.86
C LYS A 967 35.54 -33.09 6.86
N HIS A 968 36.01 -32.89 5.62
CA HIS A 968 35.96 -33.92 4.55
C HIS A 968 37.35 -34.39 4.12
N LYS A 969 38.21 -34.76 5.07
CA LYS A 969 39.61 -35.14 4.76
C LYS A 969 39.70 -36.46 4.01
N ASP A 970 38.81 -37.40 4.27
CA ASP A 970 38.86 -38.73 3.65
C ASP A 970 38.55 -38.66 2.16
N THR A 971 37.51 -37.90 1.77
CA THR A 971 37.20 -37.61 0.36
C THR A 971 38.36 -36.90 -0.36
N LEU A 972 39.07 -35.99 0.32
CA LEU A 972 40.24 -35.32 -0.28
C LEU A 972 41.46 -36.25 -0.45
N ARG A 973 41.65 -37.23 0.45
CA ARG A 973 42.70 -38.26 0.31
C ARG A 973 42.41 -39.18 -0.88
N VAL A 974 41.17 -39.62 -1.02
CA VAL A 974 40.71 -40.44 -2.16
C VAL A 974 40.82 -39.65 -3.47
N LEU A 975 40.39 -38.39 -3.47
CA LEU A 975 40.55 -37.51 -4.63
C LEU A 975 42.04 -37.37 -5.02
N LYS A 976 42.93 -37.19 -4.04
CA LYS A 976 44.37 -37.07 -4.29
C LYS A 976 44.96 -38.29 -5.01
N SER A 977 44.58 -39.50 -4.60
CA SER A 977 45.02 -40.74 -5.28
C SER A 977 44.47 -40.88 -6.69
N CYS A 978 43.34 -40.24 -7.00
CA CYS A 978 42.69 -40.31 -8.30
C CYS A 978 43.14 -39.20 -9.27
N LEU A 979 43.85 -38.16 -8.82
CA LEU A 979 44.29 -37.04 -9.68
C LEU A 979 45.33 -37.43 -10.74
N SER A 980 46.07 -38.52 -10.52
CA SER A 980 47.04 -39.08 -11.46
C SER A 980 46.42 -39.99 -12.52
N ASN A 981 45.10 -40.19 -12.51
CA ASN A 981 44.38 -41.02 -13.47
C ASN A 981 43.98 -40.22 -14.72
N ASP A 982 44.02 -40.83 -15.91
CA ASP A 982 43.61 -40.20 -17.17
C ASP A 982 42.16 -39.69 -17.13
N GLN A 983 41.30 -40.34 -16.34
CA GLN A 983 39.93 -39.89 -16.10
C GLN A 983 39.85 -38.51 -15.42
N ALA A 984 40.79 -38.18 -14.53
CA ALA A 984 40.83 -36.86 -13.88
C ALA A 984 41.22 -35.77 -14.89
N PHE A 985 42.10 -36.10 -15.84
CA PHE A 985 42.50 -35.21 -16.92
C PHE A 985 41.35 -34.90 -17.88
N HIS A 986 40.58 -35.93 -18.28
CA HIS A 986 39.37 -35.73 -19.08
C HIS A 986 38.29 -34.93 -18.34
N TYR A 987 38.13 -35.15 -17.03
CA TYR A 987 37.22 -34.34 -16.23
C TYR A 987 37.65 -32.87 -16.13
N ALA A 988 38.95 -32.59 -15.99
CA ALA A 988 39.48 -31.23 -16.02
C ALA A 988 39.23 -30.54 -17.38
N GLN A 989 39.38 -31.25 -18.49
CA GLN A 989 39.04 -30.75 -19.83
C GLN A 989 37.55 -30.44 -19.96
N TYR A 990 36.69 -31.32 -19.45
CA TYR A 990 35.24 -31.12 -19.43
C TYR A 990 34.85 -29.86 -18.64
N VAL A 991 35.39 -29.68 -17.44
CA VAL A 991 35.10 -28.51 -16.58
C VAL A 991 35.55 -27.21 -17.25
N LEU A 992 36.70 -27.19 -17.90
CA LEU A 992 37.20 -26.00 -18.61
C LEU A 992 36.32 -25.65 -19.82
N ARG A 993 35.91 -26.64 -20.62
CA ARG A 993 34.94 -26.44 -21.70
C ARG A 993 33.58 -25.95 -21.18
N TRP A 994 33.13 -26.47 -20.04
CA TRP A 994 31.90 -26.01 -19.40
C TRP A 994 31.98 -24.54 -18.98
N GLU A 995 33.10 -24.07 -18.42
CA GLU A 995 33.28 -22.66 -18.05
C GLU A 995 33.37 -21.70 -19.25
N GLN A 996 33.74 -22.20 -20.44
CA GLN A 996 33.75 -21.42 -21.68
C GLN A 996 32.34 -21.09 -22.21
N ILE A 997 31.30 -21.78 -21.74
CA ILE A 997 29.91 -21.52 -22.15
C ILE A 997 29.40 -20.23 -21.45
N PRO A 998 28.77 -19.29 -22.18
CA PRO A 998 28.16 -18.10 -21.61
C PRO A 998 27.17 -18.41 -20.48
N ILE A 999 27.12 -17.55 -19.45
CA ILE A 999 26.38 -17.79 -18.20
C ILE A 999 24.90 -18.08 -18.44
N TYR A 1000 24.25 -17.33 -19.35
CA TYR A 1000 22.83 -17.52 -19.68
C TYR A 1000 22.56 -18.89 -20.31
N ARG A 1001 23.47 -19.38 -21.17
CA ARG A 1001 23.33 -20.68 -21.85
C ARG A 1001 23.61 -21.85 -20.90
N ARG A 1002 24.54 -21.69 -19.96
CA ARG A 1002 24.73 -22.65 -18.85
C ARG A 1002 23.50 -22.77 -17.96
N ALA A 1003 22.85 -21.65 -17.65
CA ALA A 1003 21.63 -21.64 -16.83
C ALA A 1003 20.47 -22.37 -17.53
N HIS A 1004 20.34 -22.20 -18.86
CA HIS A 1004 19.36 -22.94 -19.67
C HIS A 1004 19.62 -24.45 -19.64
N LEU A 1005 20.84 -24.89 -19.94
CA LEU A 1005 21.22 -26.31 -19.98
C LEU A 1005 21.07 -27.00 -18.62
N MET A 1006 21.33 -26.29 -17.51
CA MET A 1006 21.08 -26.83 -16.17
C MET A 1006 19.60 -27.00 -15.86
N ARG A 1007 18.74 -26.09 -16.35
CA ARG A 1007 17.29 -26.15 -16.16
C ARG A 1007 16.68 -27.33 -16.91
N GLU A 1008 17.01 -27.49 -18.20
CA GLU A 1008 16.55 -28.64 -19.00
C GLU A 1008 16.97 -29.98 -18.39
N LYS A 1009 18.21 -30.07 -17.90
CA LYS A 1009 18.72 -31.29 -17.25
C LYS A 1009 17.99 -31.60 -15.94
N GLN A 1010 17.66 -30.57 -15.16
CA GLN A 1010 16.93 -30.73 -13.90
C GLN A 1010 15.48 -31.15 -14.13
N GLU A 1011 14.83 -30.59 -15.15
CA GLU A 1011 13.48 -30.99 -15.59
C GLU A 1011 13.46 -32.43 -16.11
N HIS A 1012 14.45 -32.83 -16.90
CA HIS A 1012 14.60 -34.20 -17.39
C HIS A 1012 14.71 -35.22 -16.25
N PHE A 1013 15.57 -34.97 -15.25
CA PHE A 1013 15.70 -35.88 -14.10
C PHE A 1013 14.50 -35.86 -13.16
N GLN A 1014 13.79 -34.74 -13.02
CA GLN A 1014 12.53 -34.71 -12.29
C GLN A 1014 11.47 -35.55 -13.01
N LYS A 1015 11.37 -35.42 -14.33
CA LYS A 1015 10.45 -36.22 -15.15
C LYS A 1015 10.77 -37.72 -15.03
N GLN A 1016 12.04 -38.09 -15.13
CA GLN A 1016 12.48 -39.48 -14.98
C GLN A 1016 12.20 -40.04 -13.57
N ARG A 1017 12.44 -39.25 -12.51
CA ARG A 1017 12.10 -39.64 -11.12
C ARG A 1017 10.59 -39.80 -10.91
N ILE A 1018 9.78 -38.96 -11.55
CA ILE A 1018 8.32 -39.05 -11.50
C ILE A 1018 7.86 -40.32 -12.23
N GLU A 1019 8.41 -40.60 -13.41
CA GLU A 1019 8.13 -41.80 -14.21
C GLU A 1019 8.55 -43.08 -13.46
N ASP A 1020 9.73 -43.12 -12.85
CA ASP A 1020 10.24 -44.26 -12.06
C ASP A 1020 9.44 -44.48 -10.77
N SER A 1021 8.89 -43.41 -10.17
CA SER A 1021 8.08 -43.50 -8.94
C SER A 1021 6.64 -43.98 -9.15
N MET A 1022 6.12 -43.93 -10.39
CA MET A 1022 4.70 -44.14 -10.68
C MET A 1022 4.37 -45.50 -11.33
N GLY A 1023 5.35 -46.39 -11.45
CA GLY A 1023 5.22 -47.68 -12.17
C GLY A 1023 4.60 -48.86 -11.40
N SER A 1024 4.28 -48.78 -10.09
CA SER A 1024 4.07 -50.00 -9.28
C SER A 1024 2.72 -50.19 -8.56
N ALA A 1025 1.71 -49.33 -8.76
CA ALA A 1025 0.44 -49.47 -8.05
C ALA A 1025 -0.74 -49.84 -8.97
N GLU A 1026 -1.38 -50.99 -8.68
CA GLU A 1026 -2.62 -51.46 -9.32
C GLU A 1026 -3.77 -50.45 -9.17
N ALA A 1027 -4.73 -50.52 -10.10
CA ALA A 1027 -5.92 -49.66 -10.08
C ALA A 1027 -6.82 -49.98 -8.88
N THR A 1028 -7.28 -48.94 -8.17
CA THR A 1028 -8.16 -49.15 -7.01
C THR A 1028 -9.55 -49.60 -7.44
N SER A 1029 -10.18 -50.48 -6.66
CA SER A 1029 -11.52 -51.03 -6.92
C SER A 1029 -12.60 -49.97 -7.13
N LYS A 1030 -12.48 -48.80 -6.46
CA LYS A 1030 -13.36 -47.65 -6.67
C LYS A 1030 -13.23 -47.04 -8.08
N GLN A 1031 -12.01 -46.95 -8.62
CA GLN A 1031 -11.79 -46.43 -9.97
C GLN A 1031 -12.29 -47.39 -11.04
N ILE A 1032 -12.11 -48.69 -10.84
CA ILE A 1032 -12.64 -49.73 -11.74
C ILE A 1032 -14.17 -49.72 -11.74
N ALA A 1033 -14.81 -49.61 -10.57
CA ALA A 1033 -16.27 -49.49 -10.47
C ALA A 1033 -16.79 -48.20 -11.14
N PHE A 1034 -16.09 -47.09 -10.96
CA PHE A 1034 -16.45 -45.81 -11.57
C PHE A 1034 -16.36 -45.86 -13.11
N LEU A 1035 -15.31 -46.48 -13.65
CA LEU A 1035 -15.16 -46.69 -15.10
C LEU A 1035 -16.24 -47.60 -15.67
N ARG A 1036 -16.61 -48.68 -14.99
CA ARG A 1036 -17.73 -49.55 -15.42
C ARG A 1036 -19.06 -48.80 -15.43
N ASN A 1037 -19.30 -47.93 -14.44
CA ASN A 1037 -20.52 -47.11 -14.40
C ASN A 1037 -20.59 -46.09 -15.56
N LEU A 1038 -19.44 -45.66 -16.08
CA LEU A 1038 -19.34 -44.82 -17.28
C LEU A 1038 -19.41 -45.62 -18.59
N GLY A 1039 -19.67 -46.93 -18.53
CA GLY A 1039 -19.75 -47.79 -19.71
C GLY A 1039 -18.40 -48.22 -20.29
N CYS A 1040 -17.29 -47.96 -19.59
CA CYS A 1040 -15.95 -48.37 -20.04
C CYS A 1040 -15.79 -49.89 -19.91
N THR A 1041 -15.59 -50.58 -21.04
CA THR A 1041 -15.35 -52.03 -21.10
C THR A 1041 -13.89 -52.42 -20.91
N VAL A 1042 -12.98 -51.44 -20.89
CA VAL A 1042 -11.52 -51.65 -20.77
C VAL A 1042 -11.14 -51.72 -19.29
N THR A 1043 -10.56 -52.84 -18.86
CA THR A 1043 -10.01 -52.98 -17.49
C THR A 1043 -8.66 -52.27 -17.39
N PRO A 1044 -8.50 -51.29 -16.48
CA PRO A 1044 -7.26 -50.54 -16.36
C PRO A 1044 -6.14 -51.39 -15.75
N THR A 1045 -4.99 -51.38 -16.40
CA THR A 1045 -3.79 -52.15 -16.00
C THR A 1045 -2.97 -51.51 -14.89
N SER A 1046 -3.19 -50.22 -14.61
CA SER A 1046 -2.53 -49.48 -13.53
C SER A 1046 -3.41 -48.33 -13.04
N ARG A 1047 -3.10 -47.78 -11.86
CA ARG A 1047 -3.82 -46.61 -11.31
C ARG A 1047 -3.80 -45.39 -12.23
N LEU A 1048 -2.72 -45.24 -12.99
CA LEU A 1048 -2.54 -44.16 -13.97
C LEU A 1048 -3.36 -44.41 -15.24
N HIS A 1049 -3.42 -45.66 -15.70
CA HIS A 1049 -4.30 -46.07 -16.79
C HIS A 1049 -5.78 -45.86 -16.41
N ALA A 1050 -6.17 -46.20 -15.18
CA ALA A 1050 -7.52 -45.94 -14.67
C ALA A 1050 -7.85 -44.44 -14.65
N SER A 1051 -6.91 -43.60 -14.19
CA SER A 1051 -7.16 -42.14 -14.10
C SER A 1051 -7.27 -41.49 -15.48
N ARG A 1052 -6.46 -41.92 -16.46
CA ARG A 1052 -6.56 -41.46 -17.85
C ARG A 1052 -7.87 -41.89 -18.53
N LEU A 1053 -8.30 -43.14 -18.34
CA LEU A 1053 -9.59 -43.60 -18.84
C LEU A 1053 -10.74 -42.81 -18.23
N ILE A 1054 -10.64 -42.44 -16.94
CA ILE A 1054 -11.65 -41.64 -16.26
C ILE A 1054 -11.72 -40.23 -16.85
N GLU A 1055 -10.58 -39.59 -17.11
CA GLU A 1055 -10.56 -38.27 -17.75
C GLU A 1055 -11.09 -38.32 -19.18
N GLN A 1056 -10.69 -39.33 -19.97
CA GLN A 1056 -11.17 -39.50 -21.34
C GLN A 1056 -12.69 -39.71 -21.39
N TYR A 1057 -13.23 -40.60 -20.55
CA TYR A 1057 -14.69 -40.85 -20.47
C TYR A 1057 -15.48 -39.71 -19.80
N LYS A 1058 -14.83 -38.79 -19.08
CA LYS A 1058 -15.48 -37.56 -18.59
C LYS A 1058 -15.44 -36.44 -19.62
N SER A 1059 -14.47 -36.47 -20.53
CA SER A 1059 -14.32 -35.48 -21.61
C SER A 1059 -15.18 -35.79 -22.83
N LEU A 1060 -15.51 -37.07 -23.04
CA LEU A 1060 -16.55 -37.57 -23.93
C LEU A 1060 -17.91 -37.44 -23.26
#